data_AF-Q6N4Q7-F1
#
_entry.id   AF-Q6N4Q7-F1
#
_cell.length_a   1.000
_cell.length_b   1.000
_cell.length_c   1.000
_cell.angle_alpha   90.00
_cell.angle_beta   90.00
_cell.angle_gamma   90.00
#
_symmetry.space_group_name_H-M   'P 1'
#
loop_
_entity.id
_entity.type
_entity.pdbx_description
1 polymer ?
#
loop_
_entity_poly.entity_id
_entity_poly.type
_entity_poly.pdbx_seq_one_letter_code
_entity_poly.pdbx_strand_id
1 'polypeptide(L)'
;MGAFGMSLDTKCVCSNGRLAVLLMAATFLSTAATVEQSYAQAPQPSRAGASSRELDIQAQPLGSALIAFSRQSRLQIFVDQALVAGKSAPAVRGALTPSAALDRLLAGSGLSYRFKRGGTVTIVGPVSASMNQMPASDGSLMLDTIDISGGRGTPAEVPYRTPAPVTQITQESIERFRGSSPADIFRGTPGVMSGEARNGGGSIDVNIRGMQGMGRVAVTVDGAENGLTVYQGYQGISNRTYVDPDLLAGVDITKGADVSSRGIAGTVAMRTVGADDVVKAGEKWGVLVKSSFGTNTANPRPGDLGGYTWPRPYVSDPQPYPVPTAQASGLDRPGLFTPTSGSFSTVAAIKEANYDLLWGYAYRKQGNYFAGKNGPGAGVLDTGPQPLCYSSGFCYYPPSPISYAHVYQNTGLTSYRAGEQVLNTQLETESYLAKGAVRSDDGQSLQIGYNGYRSRAGDVIASLFSSVQSQATQQLQEDVTKVDTGTVRYRWKPEDNGLVDLKGNMWMTNLTLLTPPRTSIATNVKPEDFGLPYNYLPGNQTTMGGGDLSNRSRLSLERFGSLDVEYGASYLQEATRPTPFTNELNAGIPSREGARQEVAGFGKVAYKPVDWLTLNGGLRYSHYWSQDRSTITNASQVNPQPSRDTGGYSPSAGIVVEPIKDAQFYVNYSSALRMPTLFESVAGYSLIPNAGLLPERSNNWEAGVNLFREGVFAPADKAMMKFGYFNWNVSNYVARMSKSFVDPTYGYTYSALQVVNIDRARFEGLEWSGRYQSGGFTAEVAANYYLNVEYCPTAANCANSTLSGDYSANQVPPKYSANITLSQKLLDDDLTVGGRASYVGPRSIGYGAVQYGAAAIIAPIIWQPYWLVDVFAEYKLTKDITLRATVENLTDQYYVDPLSLVQQPGPGRTFRLGMSGKFGGSETVTPGSLTRLFAPSAAVANWSGFHAGVNTAYNSAKFGGAMTALDGSADGHAANEAPNQQVGALSFGLHAGYDYQFASRFIVGIEADVAKTDIGASQVTFASEGVACNCANNLARMRQLEAVQQSEIKWLSTVRGRLGYAVNDRLMLFASGGVAFMRQDESRTQYRAVNSGNFSWPTTTVAAFTEDSSRTRVGYVIGGGGEFAVGGAWSIKAEYLLARFTGEDFTFADARAGVLPGNFVTPATYATSSGRKLSSNVDIPMVRVGFNYRF
;
A
#
# COMPACT_ATOMS: atom_id res chain seq x y z
N MET A 1 -28.92 -12.89 -49.87
CA MET A 1 -30.40 -12.87 -49.86
C MET A 1 -30.87 -13.71 -48.68
N GLY A 2 -31.78 -13.16 -47.87
CA GLY A 2 -32.29 -13.80 -46.64
C GLY A 2 -31.90 -13.03 -45.38
N ALA A 3 -32.49 -11.85 -45.19
CA ALA A 3 -32.32 -10.98 -44.04
C ALA A 3 -33.27 -11.41 -42.89
N PHE A 4 -32.78 -11.43 -41.65
CA PHE A 4 -33.62 -11.23 -40.46
C PHE A 4 -32.79 -10.52 -39.40
N GLY A 5 -33.05 -9.22 -39.25
CA GLY A 5 -32.63 -8.45 -38.08
C GLY A 5 -33.58 -8.72 -36.94
N MET A 6 -33.05 -9.00 -35.75
CA MET A 6 -33.79 -8.95 -34.50
C MET A 6 -33.05 -8.05 -33.52
N SER A 7 -33.58 -6.82 -33.44
CA SER A 7 -33.41 -5.90 -32.33
C SER A 7 -33.98 -6.54 -31.07
N LEU A 8 -33.14 -6.77 -30.06
CA LEU A 8 -33.58 -7.05 -28.69
C LEU A 8 -33.40 -5.76 -27.87
N ASP A 9 -34.38 -4.89 -28.04
CA ASP A 9 -34.81 -3.91 -27.06
C ASP A 9 -35.45 -4.69 -25.89
N THR A 10 -34.75 -4.83 -24.77
CA THR A 10 -35.37 -5.26 -23.51
C THR A 10 -35.47 -4.07 -22.58
N LYS A 11 -36.62 -3.41 -22.70
CA LYS A 11 -37.10 -2.34 -21.82
C LYS A 11 -36.96 -2.76 -20.36
N CYS A 12 -36.37 -1.86 -19.57
CA CYS A 12 -36.59 -1.74 -18.14
C CYS A 12 -38.08 -1.83 -17.83
N VAL A 13 -38.49 -2.88 -17.13
CA VAL A 13 -39.75 -2.87 -16.38
C VAL A 13 -39.40 -2.42 -14.97
N CYS A 14 -39.55 -1.11 -14.73
CA CYS A 14 -39.69 -0.59 -13.37
C CYS A 14 -41.04 -1.09 -12.83
N SER A 15 -41.03 -2.10 -11.96
CA SER A 15 -42.16 -2.31 -11.05
C SER A 15 -42.01 -1.34 -9.87
N ASN A 16 -42.71 -0.23 -9.96
CA ASN A 16 -43.00 0.61 -8.80
C ASN A 16 -43.93 -0.17 -7.86
N GLY A 17 -43.45 -0.49 -6.66
CA GLY A 17 -44.30 -1.03 -5.61
C GLY A 17 -43.52 -1.68 -4.47
N ARG A 18 -43.20 -0.86 -3.46
CA ARG A 18 -42.74 -1.26 -2.10
C ARG A 18 -41.25 -1.60 -1.95
N LEU A 19 -40.39 -0.58 -2.05
CA LEU A 19 -39.05 -0.62 -1.46
C LEU A 19 -38.61 0.76 -0.92
N ALA A 20 -39.49 1.40 -0.15
CA ALA A 20 -39.24 2.71 0.48
C ALA A 20 -39.26 2.66 2.02
N VAL A 21 -39.08 1.48 2.64
CA VAL A 21 -39.23 1.33 4.11
C VAL A 21 -38.03 0.66 4.81
N LEU A 22 -36.89 0.43 4.13
CA LEU A 22 -35.71 -0.20 4.75
C LEU A 22 -34.46 0.69 4.84
N LEU A 23 -34.62 2.02 4.77
CA LEU A 23 -33.55 3.01 4.96
C LEU A 23 -33.75 3.94 6.17
N MET A 24 -34.69 3.62 7.07
CA MET A 24 -34.86 4.29 8.37
C MET A 24 -34.93 3.27 9.51
N ALA A 25 -33.84 2.55 9.77
CA ALA A 25 -33.70 1.70 10.95
C ALA A 25 -32.22 1.53 11.34
N ALA A 26 -31.56 2.62 11.74
CA ALA A 26 -30.28 2.58 12.46
C ALA A 26 -30.09 3.81 13.37
N THR A 27 -31.20 4.36 13.88
CA THR A 27 -31.22 5.29 15.00
C THR A 27 -32.36 4.84 15.92
N PHE A 28 -32.13 4.89 17.23
CA PHE A 28 -33.00 4.47 18.35
C PHE A 28 -32.85 3.03 18.86
N LEU A 29 -31.92 2.86 19.80
CA LEU A 29 -32.17 2.15 21.06
C LEU A 29 -31.30 2.76 22.16
N SER A 30 -31.79 3.85 22.76
CA SER A 30 -31.43 4.26 24.12
C SER A 30 -32.73 4.28 24.92
N THR A 31 -32.79 3.43 25.92
CA THR A 31 -33.92 3.20 26.83
C THR A 31 -34.33 4.47 27.57
N ALA A 32 -35.64 4.68 27.64
CA ALA A 32 -36.29 5.73 28.40
C ALA A 32 -36.16 5.48 29.91
N ALA A 33 -35.64 6.45 30.65
CA ALA A 33 -35.99 6.70 32.04
C ALA A 33 -36.63 8.10 32.09
N THR A 34 -37.89 8.14 32.51
CA THR A 34 -38.71 9.33 32.70
C THR A 34 -38.16 10.19 33.83
N VAL A 35 -37.79 11.44 33.56
CA VAL A 35 -37.66 12.49 34.57
C VAL A 35 -38.43 13.72 34.09
N GLU A 36 -39.29 14.21 34.97
CA GLU A 36 -40.20 15.34 34.79
C GLU A 36 -39.48 16.64 34.42
N GLN A 37 -40.10 17.41 33.52
CA GLN A 37 -39.66 18.76 33.15
C GLN A 37 -39.95 19.73 34.30
N SER A 38 -38.90 20.13 35.03
CA SER A 38 -38.86 21.45 35.66
C SER A 38 -38.25 22.44 34.68
N TYR A 39 -38.97 23.53 34.40
CA TYR A 39 -38.46 24.66 33.62
C TYR A 39 -37.32 25.34 34.39
N ALA A 40 -36.08 25.07 33.99
CA ALA A 40 -34.91 25.86 34.39
C ALA A 40 -34.44 26.69 33.18
N GLN A 41 -34.26 27.99 33.40
CA GLN A 41 -33.80 28.97 32.42
C GLN A 41 -32.51 28.51 31.72
N ALA A 42 -32.46 28.68 30.40
CA ALA A 42 -31.29 28.42 29.58
C ALA A 42 -30.06 29.22 30.06
N PRO A 43 -28.90 28.58 30.27
CA PRO A 43 -27.63 29.28 30.45
C PRO A 43 -27.22 29.90 29.11
N GLN A 44 -26.95 31.21 29.11
CA GLN A 44 -26.34 31.89 27.98
C GLN A 44 -24.95 31.31 27.66
N PRO A 45 -24.53 31.28 26.37
CA PRO A 45 -23.19 30.85 25.99
C PRO A 45 -22.13 31.79 26.58
N SER A 46 -21.25 31.24 27.42
CA SER A 46 -20.11 31.97 27.98
C SER A 46 -19.04 32.19 26.91
N ARG A 47 -18.92 33.45 26.43
CA ARG A 47 -17.76 33.92 25.69
C ARG A 47 -16.51 33.85 26.58
N ALA A 48 -15.59 32.93 26.29
CA ALA A 48 -14.25 32.97 26.84
C ALA A 48 -13.54 34.25 26.37
N GLY A 49 -13.53 35.27 27.23
CA GLY A 49 -13.07 36.64 26.96
C GLY A 49 -13.86 37.73 27.70
N ALA A 50 -15.00 37.40 28.33
CA ALA A 50 -15.96 38.39 28.84
C ALA A 50 -15.70 38.92 30.27
N SER A 51 -14.67 38.48 31.01
CA SER A 51 -14.39 39.09 32.32
C SER A 51 -13.69 40.44 32.11
N SER A 52 -14.37 41.54 32.46
CA SER A 52 -13.76 42.87 32.51
C SER A 52 -12.54 42.85 33.46
N ARG A 53 -11.43 43.43 33.00
CA ARG A 53 -10.24 43.69 33.82
C ARG A 53 -10.12 45.18 34.03
N GLU A 54 -9.75 45.57 35.24
CA GLU A 54 -9.42 46.95 35.52
C GLU A 54 -8.06 47.25 34.90
N LEU A 55 -8.05 48.15 33.91
CA LEU A 55 -6.86 48.52 33.17
C LEU A 55 -6.64 50.03 33.34
N ASP A 56 -5.38 50.41 33.54
CA ASP A 56 -4.91 51.80 33.53
C ASP A 56 -3.59 51.85 32.77
N ILE A 57 -3.67 52.16 31.48
CA ILE A 57 -2.52 52.28 30.58
C ILE A 57 -2.51 53.71 30.06
N GLN A 58 -1.44 54.46 30.35
CA GLN A 58 -1.28 55.82 29.87
C GLN A 58 -1.01 55.85 28.36
N ALA A 59 -1.24 57.00 27.73
CA ALA A 59 -0.82 57.22 26.34
C ALA A 59 0.71 57.16 26.26
N GLN A 60 1.24 56.23 25.46
CA GLN A 60 2.67 55.93 25.37
C GLN A 60 2.99 55.20 24.05
N PRO A 61 4.28 54.98 23.70
CA PRO A 61 4.65 54.21 22.52
C PRO A 61 3.95 52.84 22.49
N LEU A 62 3.43 52.44 21.32
CA LEU A 62 2.51 51.32 21.20
C LEU A 62 3.11 49.99 21.66
N GLY A 63 4.40 49.75 21.41
CA GLY A 63 5.11 48.60 21.94
C GLY A 63 5.08 48.54 23.48
N SER A 64 5.36 49.66 24.15
CA SER A 64 5.30 49.77 25.62
C SER A 64 3.86 49.62 26.14
N ALA A 65 2.87 50.17 25.43
CA ALA A 65 1.45 50.05 25.78
C ALA A 65 0.96 48.59 25.71
N LEU A 66 1.40 47.83 24.71
CA LEU A 66 1.07 46.41 24.57
C LEU A 66 1.73 45.55 25.65
N ILE A 67 2.94 45.92 26.11
CA ILE A 67 3.59 45.28 27.26
C ILE A 67 2.82 45.58 28.55
N ALA A 68 2.41 46.84 28.78
CA ALA A 68 1.59 47.21 29.94
C ALA A 68 0.24 46.48 29.93
N PHE A 69 -0.40 46.38 28.76
CA PHE A 69 -1.61 45.62 28.56
C PHE A 69 -1.44 44.13 28.85
N SER A 70 -0.36 43.51 28.37
CA SER A 70 -0.05 42.10 28.65
C SER A 70 0.06 41.84 30.17
N ARG A 71 0.74 42.72 30.90
CA ARG A 71 0.89 42.61 32.37
C ARG A 71 -0.43 42.77 33.12
N GLN A 72 -1.25 43.75 32.77
CA GLN A 72 -2.51 44.03 33.47
C GLN A 72 -3.65 43.07 33.10
N SER A 73 -3.67 42.56 31.86
CA SER A 73 -4.69 41.60 31.37
C SER A 73 -4.36 40.13 31.62
N ARG A 74 -3.10 39.81 31.96
CA ARG A 74 -2.52 38.46 32.04
C ARG A 74 -2.58 37.67 30.73
N LEU A 75 -2.67 38.36 29.60
CA LEU A 75 -2.59 37.75 28.26
C LEU A 75 -1.18 37.88 27.71
N GLN A 76 -0.70 36.87 27.00
CA GLN A 76 0.59 36.93 26.30
C GLN A 76 0.40 37.63 24.95
N ILE A 77 1.14 38.72 24.70
CA ILE A 77 1.06 39.48 23.46
C ILE A 77 2.28 39.15 22.59
N PHE A 78 2.04 38.67 21.37
CA PHE A 78 3.05 38.54 20.32
C PHE A 78 2.87 39.66 19.29
N VAL A 79 3.92 40.41 19.03
CA VAL A 79 3.94 41.48 18.05
C VAL A 79 5.34 41.62 17.48
N ASP A 80 5.43 41.79 16.16
CA ASP A 80 6.69 42.15 15.51
C ASP A 80 7.07 43.59 15.88
N GLN A 81 8.30 43.81 16.33
CA GLN A 81 8.79 45.12 16.76
C GLN A 81 8.74 46.15 15.62
N ALA A 82 8.90 45.72 14.36
CA ALA A 82 8.79 46.59 13.19
C ALA A 82 7.37 47.15 13.00
N LEU A 83 6.33 46.41 13.42
CA LEU A 83 4.93 46.85 13.27
C LEU A 83 4.54 47.96 14.24
N VAL A 84 5.21 48.03 15.40
CA VAL A 84 4.88 48.98 16.48
C VAL A 84 5.89 50.13 16.60
N ALA A 85 7.01 50.06 15.88
CA ALA A 85 8.01 51.11 15.82
C ALA A 85 7.40 52.43 15.33
N GLY A 86 7.67 53.53 16.04
CA GLY A 86 7.17 54.86 15.70
C GLY A 86 5.66 55.08 15.87
N LYS A 87 4.89 54.10 16.37
CA LYS A 87 3.45 54.22 16.63
C LYS A 87 3.18 54.50 18.11
N SER A 88 2.14 55.28 18.40
CA SER A 88 1.70 55.60 19.77
C SER A 88 0.32 55.01 20.05
N ALA A 89 0.09 54.58 21.29
CA ALA A 89 -1.21 54.13 21.77
C ALA A 89 -1.91 55.24 22.59
N PRO A 90 -3.23 55.40 22.47
CA PRO A 90 -4.00 56.27 23.35
C PRO A 90 -4.13 55.67 24.76
N ALA A 91 -4.52 56.49 25.73
CA ALA A 91 -4.75 56.02 27.10
C ALA A 91 -5.99 55.11 27.16
N VAL A 92 -5.89 54.01 27.92
CA VAL A 92 -6.99 53.06 28.17
C VAL A 92 -7.19 52.92 29.67
N ARG A 93 -8.35 53.39 30.16
CA ARG A 93 -8.74 53.32 31.57
C ARG A 93 -10.12 52.70 31.76
N GLY A 94 -10.27 51.90 32.81
CA GLY A 94 -11.55 51.36 33.30
C GLY A 94 -11.66 49.84 33.23
N ALA A 95 -12.79 49.32 33.71
CA ALA A 95 -13.12 47.89 33.66
C ALA A 95 -13.52 47.49 32.23
N LEU A 96 -12.57 46.97 31.46
CA LEU A 96 -12.75 46.63 30.04
C LEU A 96 -12.49 45.15 29.78
N THR A 97 -13.21 44.57 28.83
CA THR A 97 -12.82 43.26 28.29
C THR A 97 -11.51 43.40 27.53
N PRO A 98 -10.65 42.36 27.50
CA PRO A 98 -9.38 42.43 26.79
C PRO A 98 -9.50 42.82 25.30
N SER A 99 -10.59 42.42 24.63
CA SER A 99 -10.88 42.85 23.25
C SER A 99 -11.17 44.36 23.18
N ALA A 100 -12.07 44.88 24.01
CA ALA A 100 -12.41 46.30 24.03
C ALA A 100 -11.23 47.19 24.42
N ALA A 101 -10.34 46.69 25.27
CA ALA A 101 -9.11 47.36 25.62
C ALA A 101 -8.12 47.39 24.45
N LEU A 102 -7.93 46.28 23.72
CA LEU A 102 -7.07 46.24 22.52
C LEU A 102 -7.62 47.08 21.38
N ASP A 103 -8.94 47.09 21.16
CA ASP A 103 -9.59 47.95 20.17
C ASP A 103 -9.25 49.43 20.41
N ARG A 104 -9.28 49.86 21.69
CA ARG A 104 -8.90 51.23 22.07
C ARG A 104 -7.40 51.45 21.97
N LEU A 105 -6.58 50.50 22.44
CA LEU A 105 -5.13 50.61 22.51
C LEU A 105 -4.47 50.65 21.12
N LEU A 106 -5.11 50.02 20.11
CA LEU A 106 -4.66 50.00 18.72
C LEU A 106 -5.36 51.03 17.83
N ALA A 107 -6.30 51.81 18.37
CA ALA A 107 -7.02 52.82 17.60
C ALA A 107 -6.04 53.82 16.96
N GLY A 108 -6.17 54.03 15.64
CA GLY A 108 -5.30 54.93 14.87
C GLY A 108 -3.92 54.34 14.48
N SER A 109 -3.56 53.14 14.94
CA SER A 109 -2.28 52.49 14.61
C SER A 109 -2.27 51.80 13.23
N GLY A 110 -3.45 51.49 12.69
CA GLY A 110 -3.63 50.65 11.50
C GLY A 110 -3.41 49.16 11.74
N LEU A 111 -3.07 48.75 12.97
CA LEU A 111 -2.87 47.34 13.36
C LEU A 111 -4.19 46.73 13.85
N SER A 112 -4.35 45.41 13.69
CA SER A 112 -5.44 44.62 14.28
C SER A 112 -4.88 43.49 15.15
N TYR A 113 -5.74 42.70 15.80
CA TYR A 113 -5.31 41.61 16.68
C TYR A 113 -6.09 40.31 16.43
N ARG A 114 -5.51 39.17 16.82
CA ARG A 114 -6.17 37.85 16.83
C ARG A 114 -5.91 37.13 18.14
N PHE A 115 -6.96 36.59 18.75
CA PHE A 115 -6.85 35.68 19.89
C PHE A 115 -6.50 34.26 19.41
N LYS A 116 -5.56 33.60 20.08
CA LYS A 116 -5.25 32.17 19.93
C LYS A 116 -5.69 31.40 21.19
N ARG A 117 -5.85 30.07 21.10
CA ARG A 117 -6.10 29.21 22.27
C ARG A 117 -4.96 29.40 23.30
N GLY A 118 -5.30 29.44 24.60
CA GLY A 118 -4.32 29.52 25.70
C GLY A 118 -4.03 30.92 26.27
N GLY A 119 -4.84 31.95 25.97
CA GLY A 119 -4.63 33.29 26.53
C GLY A 119 -3.57 34.12 25.81
N THR A 120 -3.27 33.77 24.56
CA THR A 120 -2.30 34.44 23.70
C THR A 120 -3.01 35.32 22.67
N VAL A 121 -2.47 36.51 22.41
CA VAL A 121 -2.96 37.49 21.44
C VAL A 121 -1.82 37.88 20.51
N THR A 122 -2.06 37.87 19.19
CA THR A 122 -1.09 38.31 18.19
C THR A 122 -1.55 39.61 17.56
N ILE A 123 -0.69 40.64 17.52
CA ILE A 123 -0.92 41.90 16.82
C ILE A 123 -0.45 41.76 15.37
N VAL A 124 -1.27 42.19 14.42
CA VAL A 124 -1.04 42.05 12.99
C VAL A 124 -1.21 43.40 12.28
N GLY A 125 -0.43 43.64 11.22
CA GLY A 125 -0.51 44.87 10.41
C GLY A 125 -1.83 45.05 9.64
N PRO A 126 -2.07 46.24 9.05
CA PRO A 126 -3.12 46.41 8.07
C PRO A 126 -2.87 45.42 6.93
N VAL A 127 -3.95 44.83 6.42
CA VAL A 127 -3.90 43.77 5.43
C VAL A 127 -3.37 44.32 4.09
N SER A 128 -2.05 44.46 3.98
CA SER A 128 -1.36 44.25 2.72
C SER A 128 -1.27 42.75 2.54
N ALA A 129 -1.78 42.27 1.42
CA ALA A 129 -1.80 40.86 1.04
C ALA A 129 -0.40 40.32 0.70
N SER A 130 0.61 40.59 1.52
CA SER A 130 1.95 40.05 1.39
C SER A 130 2.21 39.06 2.52
N MET A 131 2.22 37.77 2.13
CA MET A 131 2.86 36.64 2.81
C MET A 131 2.93 36.70 4.35
N ASN A 132 1.87 36.27 5.05
CA ASN A 132 1.99 35.98 6.47
C ASN A 132 2.24 34.48 6.67
N GLN A 133 3.51 34.20 7.00
CA GLN A 133 4.10 32.96 7.43
C GLN A 133 3.25 32.28 8.51
N MET A 134 2.74 31.08 8.21
CA MET A 134 2.83 30.00 9.19
C MET A 134 4.32 29.68 9.35
N PRO A 135 4.80 29.21 10.52
CA PRO A 135 6.13 28.61 10.55
C PRO A 135 6.10 27.54 9.46
N ALA A 136 6.93 27.72 8.44
CA ALA A 136 7.14 26.69 7.45
C ALA A 136 7.46 25.42 8.24
N SER A 137 6.79 24.31 7.93
CA SER A 137 7.35 23.00 8.22
C SER A 137 8.61 22.85 7.37
N ASP A 138 9.67 23.58 7.74
CA ASP A 138 10.96 23.55 7.09
C ASP A 138 11.74 22.39 7.70
N GLY A 139 11.58 21.24 7.05
CA GLY A 139 12.19 19.96 7.44
C GLY A 139 11.95 18.84 6.44
N SER A 140 11.09 19.05 5.44
CA SER A 140 10.91 18.16 4.30
C SER A 140 11.80 18.63 3.14
N LEU A 141 13.03 18.11 3.06
CA LEU A 141 13.97 18.34 1.95
C LEU A 141 13.58 17.64 0.63
N MET A 142 12.31 17.28 0.44
CA MET A 142 11.85 16.80 -0.87
C MET A 142 11.96 17.93 -1.89
N LEU A 143 12.48 17.63 -3.08
CA LEU A 143 12.31 18.56 -4.18
C LEU A 143 10.83 18.70 -4.50
N ASP A 144 10.42 19.96 -4.55
CA ASP A 144 9.05 20.34 -4.84
C ASP A 144 8.69 19.90 -6.27
N THR A 145 7.93 18.81 -6.38
CA THR A 145 7.13 18.59 -7.59
C THR A 145 5.94 19.53 -7.50
N ILE A 146 6.06 20.70 -8.13
CA ILE A 146 5.18 21.87 -8.00
C ILE A 146 5.10 22.35 -6.55
N ASP A 147 5.10 23.66 -6.36
CA ASP A 147 4.99 24.32 -5.06
C ASP A 147 3.58 24.09 -4.46
N ILE A 148 3.33 22.87 -3.99
CA ILE A 148 2.14 22.48 -3.22
C ILE A 148 2.30 23.02 -1.78
N SER A 149 3.54 23.23 -1.32
CA SER A 149 3.88 23.81 -0.02
C SER A 149 3.60 25.32 0.11
N GLY A 150 3.42 26.05 -1.00
CA GLY A 150 2.97 27.44 -1.03
C GLY A 150 1.48 27.64 -0.74
N GLY A 151 0.69 26.57 -0.61
CA GLY A 151 -0.72 26.63 -0.25
C GLY A 151 -0.91 27.07 1.21
N ARG A 152 -1.65 28.17 1.43
CA ARG A 152 -2.01 28.63 2.79
C ARG A 152 -2.88 27.59 3.51
N GLY A 153 -2.44 26.88 4.54
CA GLY A 153 -3.36 26.05 5.36
C GLY A 153 -2.77 24.74 5.83
N THR A 154 -3.61 23.88 6.43
CA THR A 154 -3.18 22.52 6.83
C THR A 154 -2.97 21.64 5.59
N PRO A 155 -2.18 20.56 5.65
CA PRO A 155 -1.96 19.67 4.50
C PRO A 155 -3.26 19.27 3.77
N ALA A 156 -4.32 18.92 4.53
CA ALA A 156 -5.62 18.57 3.98
C ALA A 156 -6.37 19.72 3.26
N GLU A 157 -6.01 20.99 3.50
CA GLU A 157 -6.59 22.17 2.84
C GLU A 157 -5.83 22.53 1.54
N VAL A 158 -4.56 22.14 1.44
CA VAL A 158 -3.67 22.53 0.35
C VAL A 158 -4.24 22.23 -1.05
N PRO A 159 -4.81 21.03 -1.33
CA PRO A 159 -5.35 20.74 -2.66
C PRO A 159 -6.45 21.71 -3.12
N TYR A 160 -7.17 22.33 -2.20
CA TYR A 160 -8.27 23.26 -2.47
C TYR A 160 -7.82 24.71 -2.65
N ARG A 161 -6.53 25.00 -2.47
CA ARG A 161 -5.94 26.33 -2.62
C ARG A 161 -4.87 26.42 -3.69
N THR A 162 -4.51 25.27 -4.27
CA THR A 162 -3.57 25.17 -5.38
C THR A 162 -4.35 25.16 -6.70
N PRO A 163 -4.15 26.16 -7.59
CA PRO A 163 -4.86 26.29 -8.87
C PRO A 163 -4.29 25.34 -9.95
N ALA A 164 -4.28 24.05 -9.65
CA ALA A 164 -3.80 22.96 -10.51
C ALA A 164 -4.47 21.65 -10.06
N PRO A 165 -4.57 20.58 -10.87
CA PRO A 165 -5.24 19.33 -10.48
C PRO A 165 -4.39 18.45 -9.53
N VAL A 166 -4.12 18.98 -8.34
CA VAL A 166 -3.38 18.29 -7.27
C VAL A 166 -4.33 17.61 -6.28
N THR A 167 -3.83 16.54 -5.65
CA THR A 167 -4.50 15.81 -4.57
C THR A 167 -3.43 15.34 -3.58
N GLN A 168 -3.80 15.18 -2.30
CA GLN A 168 -2.89 14.70 -1.28
C GLN A 168 -3.55 13.58 -0.47
N ILE A 169 -2.77 12.54 -0.17
CA ILE A 169 -3.11 11.50 0.80
C ILE A 169 -2.30 11.78 2.06
N THR A 170 -2.97 12.19 3.13
CA THR A 170 -2.31 12.57 4.39
C THR A 170 -1.89 11.34 5.21
N GLN A 171 -0.96 11.51 6.14
CA GLN A 171 -0.61 10.45 7.11
C GLN A 171 -1.82 9.91 7.86
N GLU A 172 -2.73 10.80 8.29
CA GLU A 172 -3.99 10.44 8.96
C GLU A 172 -4.86 9.54 8.07
N SER A 173 -4.92 9.81 6.76
CA SER A 173 -5.67 8.99 5.81
C SER A 173 -5.03 7.62 5.60
N ILE A 174 -3.69 7.57 5.48
CA ILE A 174 -2.93 6.31 5.37
C ILE A 174 -3.20 5.44 6.60
N GLU A 175 -3.17 6.03 7.79
CA GLU A 175 -3.36 5.31 9.04
C GLU A 175 -4.79 4.78 9.23
N ARG A 176 -5.80 5.50 8.75
CA ARG A 176 -7.20 5.05 8.76
C ARG A 176 -7.50 3.98 7.72
N PHE A 177 -6.90 4.10 6.54
CA PHE A 177 -7.30 3.38 5.34
C PHE A 177 -6.15 2.66 4.64
N ARG A 178 -5.23 2.07 5.41
CA ARG A 178 -4.08 1.31 4.87
C ARG A 178 -4.46 0.08 4.06
N GLY A 179 -5.61 -0.56 4.34
CA GLY A 179 -6.03 -1.79 3.68
C GLY A 179 -5.12 -2.99 3.93
N SER A 180 -5.26 -4.03 3.11
CA SER A 180 -4.43 -5.25 3.15
C SER A 180 -3.23 -5.19 2.19
N SER A 181 -3.16 -4.17 1.35
CA SER A 181 -2.07 -3.95 0.40
C SER A 181 -1.65 -2.47 0.42
N PRO A 182 -0.36 -2.13 0.28
CA PRO A 182 0.08 -0.73 0.14
C PRO A 182 -0.66 0.02 -0.98
N ALA A 183 -1.12 -0.69 -2.02
CA ALA A 183 -1.94 -0.14 -3.10
C ALA A 183 -3.28 0.45 -2.63
N ASP A 184 -3.84 -0.02 -1.50
CA ASP A 184 -5.15 0.41 -1.00
C ASP A 184 -5.17 1.86 -0.51
N ILE A 185 -4.02 2.48 -0.23
CA ILE A 185 -3.93 3.89 0.19
C ILE A 185 -4.49 4.85 -0.86
N PHE A 186 -4.48 4.45 -2.14
CA PHE A 186 -5.02 5.25 -3.24
C PHE A 186 -6.54 5.18 -3.35
N ARG A 187 -7.19 4.22 -2.67
CA ARG A 187 -8.64 4.05 -2.74
C ARG A 187 -9.37 5.29 -2.24
N GLY A 188 -10.27 5.81 -3.06
CA GLY A 188 -11.02 7.04 -2.78
C GLY A 188 -10.34 8.32 -3.27
N THR A 189 -9.16 8.23 -3.87
CA THR A 189 -8.50 9.36 -4.53
C THR A 189 -9.16 9.59 -5.91
N PRO A 190 -9.70 10.78 -6.21
CA PRO A 190 -10.41 11.02 -7.47
C PRO A 190 -9.46 10.92 -8.65
N GLY A 191 -9.81 10.06 -9.62
CA GLY A 191 -9.04 9.86 -10.86
C GLY A 191 -7.71 9.12 -10.71
N VAL A 192 -7.43 8.55 -9.53
CA VAL A 192 -6.19 7.81 -9.24
C VAL A 192 -6.53 6.47 -8.61
N MET A 193 -5.90 5.41 -9.10
CA MET A 193 -6.00 4.06 -8.56
C MET A 193 -4.63 3.39 -8.60
N SER A 194 -4.46 2.29 -7.86
CA SER A 194 -3.32 1.40 -8.04
C SER A 194 -3.81 0.10 -8.68
N GLY A 195 -3.18 -0.32 -9.77
CA GLY A 195 -3.35 -1.64 -10.36
C GLY A 195 -2.72 -2.75 -9.51
N GLU A 196 -3.05 -4.00 -9.85
CA GLU A 196 -2.50 -5.22 -9.22
C GLU A 196 -2.49 -5.26 -7.68
N ALA A 197 -3.45 -4.61 -7.01
CA ALA A 197 -3.45 -4.50 -5.55
C ALA A 197 -3.38 -5.86 -4.81
N ARG A 198 -3.83 -6.95 -5.45
CA ARG A 198 -3.90 -8.31 -4.87
C ARG A 198 -2.81 -9.27 -5.34
N ASN A 199 -2.12 -8.96 -6.44
CA ASN A 199 -1.08 -9.80 -7.03
C ASN A 199 0.25 -9.02 -7.26
N GLY A 200 0.41 -7.85 -6.63
CA GLY A 200 1.55 -6.96 -6.87
C GLY A 200 2.78 -7.22 -6.00
N GLY A 201 2.81 -8.29 -5.19
CA GLY A 201 3.95 -8.58 -4.30
C GLY A 201 4.23 -7.51 -3.22
N GLY A 202 3.20 -6.78 -2.80
CA GLY A 202 3.31 -5.64 -1.88
C GLY A 202 3.79 -4.34 -2.53
N SER A 203 3.74 -4.24 -3.86
CA SER A 203 4.06 -3.03 -4.61
C SER A 203 2.84 -2.14 -4.89
N ILE A 204 3.11 -0.98 -5.45
CA ILE A 204 2.14 0.01 -5.92
C ILE A 204 2.37 0.22 -7.42
N ASP A 205 1.31 0.12 -8.23
CA ASP A 205 1.33 0.40 -9.67
C ASP A 205 0.27 1.46 -10.01
N VAL A 206 0.69 2.73 -10.05
CA VAL A 206 -0.26 3.84 -10.12
C VAL A 206 -0.84 4.02 -11.52
N ASN A 207 -2.16 4.16 -11.57
CA ASN A 207 -2.95 4.64 -12.70
C ASN A 207 -3.46 6.06 -12.41
N ILE A 208 -3.16 7.02 -13.29
CA ILE A 208 -3.77 8.36 -13.27
C ILE A 208 -4.59 8.52 -14.55
N ARG A 209 -5.90 8.73 -14.40
CA ARG A 209 -6.82 9.03 -15.51
C ARG A 209 -6.80 8.02 -16.68
N GLY A 210 -6.50 6.75 -16.40
CA GLY A 210 -6.41 5.68 -17.40
C GLY A 210 -5.02 5.44 -17.98
N MET A 211 -4.02 6.22 -17.55
CA MET A 211 -2.61 6.04 -17.91
C MET A 211 -1.87 5.30 -16.80
N GLN A 212 -1.30 4.14 -17.12
CA GLN A 212 -0.56 3.27 -16.20
C GLN A 212 0.61 2.57 -16.93
N GLY A 213 1.61 2.15 -16.17
CA GLY A 213 2.75 1.39 -16.68
C GLY A 213 3.74 2.19 -17.52
N MET A 214 4.86 1.55 -17.89
CA MET A 214 5.86 2.05 -18.84
C MET A 214 6.36 3.49 -18.55
N GLY A 215 6.38 3.89 -17.28
CA GLY A 215 6.82 5.23 -16.86
C GLY A 215 5.89 6.38 -17.23
N ARG A 216 4.61 6.12 -17.55
CA ARG A 216 3.61 7.19 -17.84
C ARG A 216 3.29 8.05 -16.63
N VAL A 217 3.28 7.44 -15.45
CA VAL A 217 3.22 8.11 -14.15
C VAL A 217 4.62 8.06 -13.54
N ALA A 218 5.16 9.21 -13.15
CA ALA A 218 6.41 9.27 -12.40
C ALA A 218 6.13 9.02 -10.92
N VAL A 219 6.65 7.94 -10.35
CA VAL A 219 6.42 7.58 -8.94
C VAL A 219 7.75 7.66 -8.19
N THR A 220 7.82 8.52 -7.18
CA THR A 220 9.05 8.73 -6.39
C THR A 220 8.80 8.48 -4.90
N VAL A 221 9.84 8.02 -4.21
CA VAL A 221 9.91 7.91 -2.74
C VAL A 221 11.07 8.76 -2.27
N ASP A 222 10.80 9.82 -1.52
CA ASP A 222 11.78 10.84 -1.13
C ASP A 222 12.55 11.49 -2.32
N GLY A 223 11.95 11.50 -3.52
CA GLY A 223 12.55 12.04 -4.73
C GLY A 223 13.42 11.04 -5.51
N ALA A 224 13.52 9.79 -5.06
CA ALA A 224 14.18 8.71 -5.77
C ALA A 224 13.17 7.76 -6.40
N GLU A 225 13.56 7.08 -7.47
CA GLU A 225 12.74 6.04 -8.06
C GLU A 225 13.23 4.65 -7.71
N ASN A 226 12.29 3.80 -7.35
CA ASN A 226 12.56 2.40 -7.04
C ASN A 226 11.60 1.44 -7.75
N GLY A 227 10.95 1.90 -8.82
CA GLY A 227 9.97 1.14 -9.58
C GLY A 227 10.60 0.30 -10.69
N LEU A 228 10.08 -0.91 -10.93
CA LEU A 228 10.44 -1.74 -12.09
C LEU A 228 9.18 -2.19 -12.83
N THR A 229 9.22 -2.17 -14.17
CA THR A 229 8.19 -2.80 -14.98
C THR A 229 8.38 -4.31 -15.03
N VAL A 230 7.48 -5.05 -14.38
CA VAL A 230 7.47 -6.52 -14.29
C VAL A 230 6.53 -7.11 -15.34
N TYR A 231 7.01 -8.13 -16.05
CA TYR A 231 6.21 -8.87 -17.02
C TYR A 231 5.30 -9.89 -16.34
N GLN A 232 3.99 -9.79 -16.59
CA GLN A 232 2.96 -10.65 -16.01
C GLN A 232 2.42 -11.69 -17.01
N GLY A 233 3.29 -12.09 -17.96
CA GLY A 233 2.89 -12.92 -19.08
C GLY A 233 2.05 -12.14 -20.09
N TYR A 234 1.41 -12.86 -21.02
CA TYR A 234 0.55 -12.25 -22.01
C TYR A 234 -0.55 -11.39 -21.39
N GLN A 235 -0.97 -11.63 -20.15
CA GLN A 235 -2.01 -10.85 -19.47
C GLN A 235 -1.67 -9.39 -19.22
N GLY A 236 -0.39 -9.04 -19.07
CA GLY A 236 -0.08 -7.66 -18.69
C GLY A 236 1.35 -7.35 -18.31
N ILE A 237 1.50 -6.12 -17.85
CA ILE A 237 2.68 -5.59 -17.17
C ILE A 237 2.23 -4.83 -15.94
N SER A 238 3.13 -4.76 -14.96
CA SER A 238 2.92 -4.06 -13.69
C SER A 238 4.13 -3.21 -13.37
N ASN A 239 3.95 -1.91 -13.11
CA ASN A 239 5.07 -1.03 -12.79
C ASN A 239 5.18 -0.87 -11.26
N ARG A 240 6.02 -1.70 -10.65
CA ARG A 240 6.01 -1.98 -9.21
C ARG A 240 6.94 -1.07 -8.44
N THR A 241 6.38 -0.12 -7.70
CA THR A 241 7.08 0.72 -6.69
C THR A 241 6.92 0.13 -5.30
N TYR A 242 7.98 0.11 -4.49
CA TYR A 242 7.98 -0.53 -3.18
C TYR A 242 8.17 0.47 -2.03
N VAL A 243 7.26 0.48 -1.07
CA VAL A 243 7.38 1.29 0.15
C VAL A 243 6.48 0.73 1.26
N ASP A 244 6.92 0.85 2.51
CA ASP A 244 6.10 0.46 3.65
C ASP A 244 5.18 1.61 4.09
N PRO A 245 3.85 1.41 4.14
CA PRO A 245 2.91 2.42 4.59
C PRO A 245 3.15 2.96 6.02
N ASP A 246 3.73 2.16 6.93
CA ASP A 246 3.96 2.60 8.32
C ASP A 246 5.10 3.64 8.40
N LEU A 247 5.99 3.65 7.38
CA LEU A 247 7.10 4.61 7.22
C LEU A 247 6.75 5.78 6.29
N LEU A 248 5.53 5.83 5.76
CA LEU A 248 5.03 6.96 4.97
C LEU A 248 4.47 8.07 5.89
N ALA A 249 4.73 9.30 5.49
CA ALA A 249 4.18 10.50 6.11
C ALA A 249 3.21 11.26 5.21
N GLY A 250 3.16 10.94 3.91
CA GLY A 250 2.16 11.46 2.99
C GLY A 250 2.47 11.13 1.54
N VAL A 251 1.49 11.34 0.67
CA VAL A 251 1.63 11.19 -0.77
C VAL A 251 1.03 12.42 -1.44
N ASP A 252 1.84 13.13 -2.22
CA ASP A 252 1.42 14.25 -3.05
C ASP A 252 1.25 13.78 -4.49
N ILE A 253 0.10 14.10 -5.09
CA ILE A 253 -0.27 13.65 -6.43
C ILE A 253 -0.56 14.88 -7.29
N THR A 254 0.20 15.01 -8.37
CA THR A 254 -0.05 16.00 -9.43
C THR A 254 -0.50 15.24 -10.67
N LYS A 255 -1.67 15.59 -11.21
CA LYS A 255 -2.20 15.01 -12.44
C LYS A 255 -1.86 15.91 -13.63
N GLY A 256 -1.63 15.31 -14.79
CA GLY A 256 -1.20 16.04 -15.99
C GLY A 256 0.31 16.24 -16.00
N ALA A 257 0.83 16.69 -17.14
CA ALA A 257 2.28 16.82 -17.33
C ALA A 257 2.83 18.17 -16.85
N ASP A 258 3.99 18.14 -16.19
CA ASP A 258 4.80 19.29 -15.80
C ASP A 258 6.16 19.21 -16.51
N VAL A 259 6.69 20.36 -16.94
CA VAL A 259 8.01 20.50 -17.60
C VAL A 259 9.19 20.15 -16.69
N SER A 260 9.03 20.22 -15.37
CA SER A 260 10.06 19.71 -14.44
C SER A 260 10.02 18.18 -14.28
N SER A 261 8.91 17.53 -14.65
CA SER A 261 8.72 16.08 -14.56
C SER A 261 8.89 15.41 -15.93
N ARG A 262 9.07 14.09 -15.92
CA ARG A 262 9.02 13.25 -17.13
C ARG A 262 7.74 12.40 -17.20
N GLY A 263 6.93 12.39 -16.14
CA GLY A 263 5.64 11.70 -16.13
C GLY A 263 4.64 12.45 -17.00
N ILE A 264 4.17 11.82 -18.09
CA ILE A 264 3.23 12.45 -19.03
C ILE A 264 1.78 12.42 -18.57
N ALA A 265 1.45 11.58 -17.59
CA ALA A 265 0.15 11.52 -16.92
C ALA A 265 0.16 12.23 -15.56
N GLY A 266 1.34 12.49 -15.00
CA GLY A 266 1.49 13.09 -13.68
C GLY A 266 2.58 12.45 -12.85
N THR A 267 2.67 12.94 -11.62
CA THR A 267 3.66 12.52 -10.63
C THR A 267 2.96 12.13 -9.34
N VAL A 268 3.42 11.04 -8.74
CA VAL A 268 3.10 10.62 -7.37
C VAL A 268 4.38 10.67 -6.55
N ALA A 269 4.46 11.65 -5.66
CA ALA A 269 5.61 11.86 -4.78
C ALA A 269 5.26 11.38 -3.36
N MET A 270 5.88 10.30 -2.94
CA MET A 270 5.71 9.74 -1.60
C MET A 270 6.81 10.25 -0.67
N ARG A 271 6.41 10.75 0.50
CA ARG A 271 7.31 11.22 1.54
C ARG A 271 7.39 10.21 2.68
N THR A 272 8.59 9.80 3.06
CA THR A 272 8.75 8.99 4.27
C THR A 272 8.90 9.87 5.52
N VAL A 273 8.64 9.29 6.70
CA VAL A 273 8.73 9.94 8.00
C VAL A 273 10.07 10.68 8.19
N GLY A 274 10.01 11.91 8.71
CA GLY A 274 11.14 12.77 9.06
C GLY A 274 11.20 13.08 10.56
N ALA A 275 12.23 13.81 11.00
CA ALA A 275 12.39 14.16 12.41
C ALA A 275 11.20 14.97 12.96
N ASP A 276 10.60 15.85 12.15
CA ASP A 276 9.40 16.64 12.53
C ASP A 276 8.15 15.79 12.76
N ASP A 277 8.04 14.66 12.07
CA ASP A 277 6.92 13.75 12.24
C ASP A 277 7.07 12.95 13.57
N VAL A 278 8.28 12.89 14.15
CA VAL A 278 8.65 12.04 15.31
C VAL A 278 8.96 12.83 16.60
N VAL A 279 9.58 13.99 16.51
CA VAL A 279 9.90 14.85 17.66
C VAL A 279 8.77 15.86 17.87
N LYS A 280 8.26 16.03 19.10
CA LYS A 280 7.20 17.03 19.35
C LYS A 280 7.78 18.43 19.44
N ALA A 281 6.91 19.44 19.30
CA ALA A 281 7.32 20.83 19.43
C ALA A 281 7.92 21.09 20.83
N GLY A 282 9.12 21.68 20.88
CA GLY A 282 9.87 21.94 22.11
C GLY A 282 10.70 20.76 22.61
N GLU A 283 10.58 19.57 22.00
CA GLU A 283 11.43 18.42 22.28
C GLU A 283 12.62 18.37 21.32
N LYS A 284 13.68 17.67 21.73
CA LYS A 284 14.93 17.48 20.98
C LYS A 284 15.11 16.06 20.46
N TRP A 285 14.38 15.10 21.00
CA TRP A 285 14.38 13.73 20.51
C TRP A 285 12.99 13.14 20.64
N GLY A 286 12.71 12.11 19.85
CA GLY A 286 11.44 11.41 19.90
C GLY A 286 11.52 9.98 19.39
N VAL A 287 10.57 9.16 19.85
CA VAL A 287 10.37 7.79 19.40
C VAL A 287 8.89 7.61 19.05
N LEU A 288 8.64 7.21 17.82
CA LEU A 288 7.33 6.84 17.30
C LEU A 288 7.26 5.32 17.20
N VAL A 289 6.36 4.70 17.96
CA VAL A 289 6.09 3.26 17.88
C VAL A 289 4.68 3.06 17.33
N LYS A 290 4.52 2.18 16.35
CA LYS A 290 3.21 1.74 15.87
C LYS A 290 3.14 0.22 15.91
N SER A 291 2.00 -0.30 16.36
CA SER A 291 1.70 -1.72 16.33
C SER A 291 0.26 -1.91 15.89
N SER A 292 -0.01 -2.92 15.08
CA SER A 292 -1.36 -3.26 14.65
C SER A 292 -1.51 -4.76 14.43
N PHE A 293 -2.69 -5.29 14.71
CA PHE A 293 -3.11 -6.60 14.24
C PHE A 293 -4.35 -6.49 13.36
N GLY A 294 -4.46 -7.42 12.42
CA GLY A 294 -5.62 -7.61 11.57
C GLY A 294 -6.18 -9.02 11.70
N THR A 295 -7.40 -9.22 11.22
CA THR A 295 -8.06 -10.53 11.12
C THR A 295 -8.22 -10.93 9.65
N ASN A 296 -9.04 -11.94 9.36
CA ASN A 296 -9.43 -12.34 8.01
C ASN A 296 -8.31 -12.97 7.15
N THR A 297 -7.32 -13.61 7.75
CA THR A 297 -6.25 -14.31 7.01
C THR A 297 -5.98 -15.72 7.55
N ALA A 298 -5.38 -16.58 6.74
CA ALA A 298 -4.90 -17.90 7.14
C ALA A 298 -3.52 -18.17 6.53
N ASN A 299 -2.72 -19.00 7.22
CA ASN A 299 -1.38 -19.36 6.76
C ASN A 299 -1.44 -20.06 5.40
N PRO A 300 -0.54 -19.71 4.46
CA PRO A 300 -0.46 -20.40 3.17
C PRO A 300 0.03 -21.83 3.36
N ARG A 301 -0.57 -22.77 2.62
CA ARG A 301 -0.18 -24.19 2.59
C ARG A 301 0.21 -24.56 1.16
N PRO A 302 1.48 -24.87 0.87
CA PRO A 302 1.93 -25.23 -0.48
C PRO A 302 1.07 -26.33 -1.12
N GLY A 303 0.61 -26.11 -2.35
CA GLY A 303 -0.19 -27.08 -3.10
C GLY A 303 -1.70 -27.04 -2.86
N ASP A 304 -2.18 -26.27 -1.88
CA ASP A 304 -3.63 -26.10 -1.65
C ASP A 304 -4.35 -25.64 -2.92
N LEU A 305 -5.57 -26.15 -3.09
CA LEU A 305 -6.45 -25.85 -4.22
C LEU A 305 -7.63 -25.00 -3.74
N GLY A 306 -8.02 -23.97 -4.53
CA GLY A 306 -9.20 -23.13 -4.27
C GLY A 306 -10.27 -23.24 -5.35
N GLY A 307 -11.53 -23.03 -5.00
CA GLY A 307 -12.65 -22.98 -5.94
C GLY A 307 -13.19 -24.35 -6.34
N TYR A 308 -13.30 -24.58 -7.65
CA TYR A 308 -13.76 -25.84 -8.24
C TYR A 308 -12.69 -26.40 -9.19
N THR A 309 -12.50 -27.72 -9.16
CA THR A 309 -11.80 -28.42 -10.24
C THR A 309 -12.74 -28.51 -11.44
N TRP A 310 -12.45 -27.75 -12.50
CA TRP A 310 -13.22 -27.78 -13.74
C TRP A 310 -12.68 -28.87 -14.68
N PRO A 311 -13.51 -29.84 -15.11
CA PRO A 311 -13.12 -30.81 -16.13
C PRO A 311 -12.90 -30.09 -17.46
N ARG A 312 -11.85 -30.47 -18.20
CA ARG A 312 -11.65 -29.98 -19.57
C ARG A 312 -12.35 -30.91 -20.56
N PRO A 313 -13.41 -30.46 -21.26
CA PRO A 313 -14.03 -31.27 -22.30
C PRO A 313 -13.07 -31.42 -23.48
N TYR A 314 -12.67 -32.65 -23.78
CA TYR A 314 -11.87 -33.03 -24.94
C TYR A 314 -12.77 -33.50 -26.09
N VAL A 315 -12.43 -33.07 -27.31
CA VAL A 315 -13.24 -33.27 -28.53
C VAL A 315 -13.40 -34.76 -28.89
N SER A 316 -12.47 -35.63 -28.49
CA SER A 316 -12.48 -37.05 -28.88
C SER A 316 -13.11 -38.02 -27.87
N ASP A 317 -13.48 -37.57 -26.68
CA ASP A 317 -14.15 -38.42 -25.67
C ASP A 317 -15.28 -37.64 -25.00
N PRO A 318 -16.48 -37.57 -25.59
CA PRO A 318 -17.52 -36.67 -25.16
C PRO A 318 -18.36 -37.14 -23.96
N GLN A 319 -18.33 -38.41 -23.52
CA GLN A 319 -19.23 -38.92 -22.44
C GLN A 319 -18.75 -40.18 -21.68
N PRO A 320 -18.96 -40.29 -20.34
CA PRO A 320 -19.42 -39.25 -19.39
C PRO A 320 -18.26 -38.49 -18.72
N TYR A 321 -18.31 -37.15 -18.75
CA TYR A 321 -17.33 -36.30 -18.04
C TYR A 321 -17.63 -36.21 -16.54
N PRO A 322 -16.60 -36.13 -15.67
CA PRO A 322 -16.78 -35.84 -14.26
C PRO A 322 -17.44 -34.47 -14.05
N VAL A 323 -18.30 -34.34 -13.04
CA VAL A 323 -18.92 -33.07 -12.60
C VAL A 323 -17.85 -32.17 -11.98
N PRO A 324 -17.89 -30.82 -12.14
CA PRO A 324 -16.98 -29.94 -11.41
C PRO A 324 -17.09 -30.16 -9.90
N THR A 325 -15.96 -30.40 -9.25
CA THR A 325 -15.90 -30.73 -7.82
C THR A 325 -15.38 -29.55 -7.03
N ALA A 326 -16.13 -29.11 -6.02
CA ALA A 326 -15.70 -28.06 -5.11
C ALA A 326 -14.56 -28.55 -4.20
N GLN A 327 -13.60 -27.68 -3.90
CA GLN A 327 -12.54 -28.00 -2.94
C GLN A 327 -13.12 -28.12 -1.52
N ALA A 328 -12.65 -29.10 -0.75
CA ALA A 328 -13.16 -29.38 0.60
C ALA A 328 -12.69 -28.35 1.64
N SER A 329 -11.53 -27.72 1.42
CA SER A 329 -10.91 -26.73 2.29
C SER A 329 -11.11 -25.28 1.81
N GLY A 330 -10.65 -24.30 2.60
CA GLY A 330 -10.57 -22.89 2.22
C GLY A 330 -11.78 -22.03 2.58
N LEU A 331 -12.83 -22.59 3.19
CA LEU A 331 -14.03 -21.85 3.64
C LEU A 331 -14.06 -21.61 5.17
N ASP A 332 -13.07 -22.12 5.89
CA ASP A 332 -12.87 -22.05 7.33
C ASP A 332 -12.30 -20.69 7.77
N ARG A 333 -13.05 -19.63 7.47
CA ARG A 333 -12.67 -18.25 7.82
C ARG A 333 -12.61 -18.05 9.35
N PRO A 334 -11.49 -17.51 9.89
CA PRO A 334 -11.37 -17.17 11.31
C PRO A 334 -12.45 -16.19 11.81
N GLY A 335 -12.70 -16.21 13.12
CA GLY A 335 -13.64 -15.29 13.76
C GLY A 335 -13.20 -13.82 13.63
N LEU A 336 -14.17 -12.90 13.66
CA LEU A 336 -13.94 -11.47 13.38
C LEU A 336 -12.85 -10.82 14.25
N PHE A 337 -12.71 -11.25 15.49
CA PHE A 337 -11.73 -10.73 16.46
C PHE A 337 -10.55 -11.66 16.69
N THR A 338 -10.40 -12.73 15.90
CA THR A 338 -9.24 -13.62 15.97
C THR A 338 -8.08 -12.97 15.21
N PRO A 339 -6.99 -12.56 15.87
CA PRO A 339 -5.83 -11.96 15.19
C PRO A 339 -5.15 -13.01 14.30
N THR A 340 -4.86 -12.65 13.05
CA THR A 340 -4.24 -13.53 12.04
C THR A 340 -3.20 -12.83 11.17
N SER A 341 -3.00 -11.52 11.37
CA SER A 341 -1.95 -10.73 10.72
C SER A 341 -1.49 -9.61 11.64
N GLY A 342 -0.33 -9.01 11.36
CA GLY A 342 0.12 -7.86 12.14
C GLY A 342 1.24 -7.05 11.50
N SER A 343 1.45 -5.85 12.05
CA SER A 343 2.63 -5.03 11.76
C SER A 343 3.15 -4.34 13.02
N PHE A 344 4.45 -4.08 13.01
CA PHE A 344 5.16 -3.30 14.03
C PHE A 344 6.11 -2.34 13.32
N SER A 345 6.17 -1.10 13.78
CA SER A 345 7.19 -0.15 13.34
C SER A 345 7.68 0.70 14.51
N THR A 346 8.93 1.10 14.43
CA THR A 346 9.54 2.06 15.36
C THR A 346 10.40 3.04 14.59
N VAL A 347 10.32 4.31 14.94
CA VAL A 347 11.16 5.37 14.38
C VAL A 347 11.68 6.22 15.52
N ALA A 348 13.00 6.30 15.65
CA ALA A 348 13.68 7.19 16.59
C ALA A 348 14.26 8.38 15.83
N ALA A 349 14.14 9.58 16.39
CA ALA A 349 14.67 10.79 15.80
C ALA A 349 15.32 11.71 16.85
N ILE A 350 16.36 12.42 16.44
CA ILE A 350 16.97 13.55 17.14
C ILE A 350 16.79 14.77 16.25
N LYS A 351 16.41 15.89 16.84
CA LYS A 351 16.21 17.18 16.20
C LYS A 351 16.95 18.25 17.00
N GLU A 352 17.97 18.82 16.38
CA GLU A 352 18.69 19.99 16.90
C GLU A 352 18.58 21.15 15.89
N ALA A 353 19.05 22.33 16.31
CA ALA A 353 18.99 23.54 15.47
C ALA A 353 19.70 23.34 14.12
N ASN A 354 20.87 22.72 14.14
CA ASN A 354 21.75 22.56 12.98
C ASN A 354 21.78 21.15 12.40
N TYR A 355 21.14 20.15 13.01
CA TYR A 355 21.09 18.80 12.44
C TYR A 355 19.88 17.98 12.91
N ASP A 356 19.50 17.00 12.08
CA ASP A 356 18.54 15.95 12.42
C ASP A 356 19.15 14.59 12.15
N LEU A 357 18.80 13.60 12.98
CA LEU A 357 19.10 12.19 12.74
C LEU A 357 17.83 11.38 12.94
N LEU A 358 17.64 10.36 12.12
CA LEU A 358 16.47 9.48 12.20
C LEU A 358 16.84 8.06 11.79
N TRP A 359 16.31 7.08 12.52
CA TRP A 359 16.36 5.66 12.18
C TRP A 359 14.97 5.04 12.36
N GLY A 360 14.55 4.23 11.40
CA GLY A 360 13.26 3.57 11.39
C GLY A 360 13.36 2.11 10.98
N TYR A 361 12.49 1.30 11.55
CA TYR A 361 12.30 -0.11 11.23
C TYR A 361 10.80 -0.41 11.16
N ALA A 362 10.38 -1.20 10.18
CA ALA A 362 9.01 -1.70 10.07
C ALA A 362 9.01 -3.16 9.64
N TYR A 363 8.12 -3.95 10.24
CA TYR A 363 7.88 -5.35 9.93
C TYR A 363 6.38 -5.60 9.81
N ARG A 364 5.94 -6.34 8.79
CA ARG A 364 4.54 -6.72 8.58
C ARG A 364 4.48 -8.15 8.06
N LYS A 365 3.50 -8.91 8.55
CA LYS A 365 3.21 -10.25 8.08
C LYS A 365 1.70 -10.46 8.00
N GLN A 366 1.24 -10.99 6.87
CA GLN A 366 -0.14 -11.42 6.67
C GLN A 366 -0.19 -12.70 5.83
N GLY A 367 -1.07 -13.62 6.19
CA GLY A 367 -1.40 -14.79 5.38
C GLY A 367 -2.34 -14.46 4.22
N ASN A 368 -2.87 -15.50 3.58
CA ASN A 368 -3.88 -15.37 2.53
C ASN A 368 -5.19 -14.86 3.13
N TYR A 369 -5.79 -13.83 2.54
CA TYR A 369 -7.07 -13.30 3.03
C TYR A 369 -8.26 -14.11 2.54
N PHE A 370 -9.40 -14.02 3.23
CA PHE A 370 -10.67 -14.57 2.73
C PHE A 370 -11.49 -13.51 1.99
N ALA A 371 -12.17 -13.92 0.93
CA ALA A 371 -13.10 -13.10 0.16
C ALA A 371 -14.38 -12.77 0.96
N GLY A 372 -15.15 -11.78 0.48
CA GLY A 372 -16.47 -11.47 1.04
C GLY A 372 -17.48 -12.60 0.83
N LYS A 373 -18.51 -12.67 1.67
CA LYS A 373 -19.60 -13.67 1.53
C LYS A 373 -20.76 -13.20 0.67
N ASN A 374 -20.91 -11.89 0.48
CA ASN A 374 -22.07 -11.29 -0.18
C ASN A 374 -21.74 -10.85 -1.61
N GLY A 375 -22.12 -11.67 -2.60
CA GLY A 375 -21.96 -11.34 -4.01
C GLY A 375 -21.69 -12.57 -4.89
N PRO A 376 -21.36 -12.36 -6.18
CA PRO A 376 -21.23 -13.42 -7.18
C PRO A 376 -19.90 -14.18 -7.08
N GLY A 377 -19.77 -15.00 -6.03
CA GLY A 377 -18.70 -16.01 -5.94
C GLY A 377 -18.90 -17.15 -6.96
N ALA A 378 -17.85 -17.94 -7.19
CA ALA A 378 -17.87 -19.07 -8.11
C ALA A 378 -19.01 -20.04 -7.80
N GLY A 379 -19.66 -20.53 -8.85
CA GLY A 379 -20.74 -21.52 -8.78
C GLY A 379 -20.82 -22.30 -10.10
N VAL A 380 -21.41 -23.50 -10.04
CA VAL A 380 -21.50 -24.41 -11.19
C VAL A 380 -22.90 -24.35 -11.76
N LEU A 381 -23.02 -23.92 -13.02
CA LEU A 381 -24.25 -24.02 -13.81
C LEU A 381 -24.08 -25.08 -14.88
N ASP A 382 -24.90 -26.13 -14.82
CA ASP A 382 -25.04 -27.07 -15.93
C ASP A 382 -25.97 -26.47 -16.99
N THR A 383 -25.43 -26.21 -18.17
CA THR A 383 -26.19 -25.67 -19.32
C THR A 383 -26.88 -26.77 -20.14
N GLY A 384 -26.79 -28.02 -19.70
CA GLY A 384 -27.34 -29.18 -20.37
C GLY A 384 -26.57 -29.55 -21.64
N PRO A 385 -27.21 -30.31 -22.56
CA PRO A 385 -26.56 -30.77 -23.78
C PRO A 385 -26.18 -29.62 -24.72
N GLN A 386 -24.94 -29.63 -25.24
CA GLN A 386 -24.44 -28.62 -26.17
C GLN A 386 -23.79 -29.28 -27.40
N PRO A 387 -23.83 -28.63 -28.57
CA PRO A 387 -23.18 -29.15 -29.76
C PRO A 387 -21.64 -29.20 -29.60
N LEU A 388 -21.02 -30.24 -30.12
CA LEU A 388 -19.57 -30.31 -30.31
C LEU A 388 -19.23 -29.67 -31.66
N CYS A 389 -18.61 -28.48 -31.65
CA CYS A 389 -18.22 -27.77 -32.87
C CYS A 389 -16.70 -27.82 -33.09
N TYR A 390 -16.28 -28.23 -34.28
CA TYR A 390 -14.89 -28.16 -34.73
C TYR A 390 -14.56 -26.76 -35.24
N SER A 391 -13.27 -26.40 -35.22
CA SER A 391 -12.76 -25.13 -35.75
C SER A 391 -13.04 -24.92 -37.25
N SER A 392 -13.35 -25.99 -37.99
CA SER A 392 -13.83 -25.94 -39.38
C SER A 392 -15.26 -25.41 -39.53
N GLY A 393 -15.98 -25.17 -38.43
CA GLY A 393 -17.39 -24.75 -38.42
C GLY A 393 -18.39 -25.90 -38.44
N PHE A 394 -17.93 -27.15 -38.49
CA PHE A 394 -18.79 -28.34 -38.44
C PHE A 394 -19.19 -28.67 -36.99
N CYS A 395 -20.49 -28.84 -36.72
CA CYS A 395 -21.02 -29.11 -35.39
C CYS A 395 -21.85 -30.40 -35.33
N TYR A 396 -21.62 -31.21 -34.29
CA TYR A 396 -22.47 -32.34 -33.91
C TYR A 396 -23.44 -31.91 -32.82
N TYR A 397 -24.72 -31.77 -33.16
CA TYR A 397 -25.77 -31.34 -32.23
C TYR A 397 -26.31 -32.49 -31.38
N PRO A 398 -26.77 -32.24 -30.14
CA PRO A 398 -27.54 -33.22 -29.38
C PRO A 398 -28.76 -33.69 -30.20
N PRO A 399 -29.09 -34.99 -30.20
CA PRO A 399 -28.59 -36.07 -29.33
C PRO A 399 -27.42 -36.87 -29.92
N SER A 400 -26.57 -36.28 -30.78
CA SER A 400 -25.41 -36.98 -31.34
C SER A 400 -24.56 -37.63 -30.22
N PRO A 401 -24.12 -38.90 -30.35
CA PRO A 401 -23.30 -39.57 -29.34
C PRO A 401 -21.99 -38.85 -29.02
N ILE A 402 -21.56 -37.97 -29.93
CA ILE A 402 -20.35 -37.17 -29.76
C ILE A 402 -20.59 -35.70 -29.38
N SER A 403 -21.86 -35.31 -29.18
CA SER A 403 -22.19 -34.03 -28.57
C SER A 403 -21.95 -34.06 -27.06
N TYR A 404 -21.80 -32.89 -26.44
CA TYR A 404 -21.66 -32.80 -24.99
C TYR A 404 -23.03 -33.02 -24.34
N ALA A 405 -23.18 -33.99 -23.43
CA ALA A 405 -24.43 -34.16 -22.69
C ALA A 405 -24.58 -33.14 -21.55
N HIS A 406 -23.46 -32.66 -21.01
CA HIS A 406 -23.40 -31.64 -19.96
C HIS A 406 -22.27 -30.68 -20.26
N VAL A 407 -22.55 -29.37 -20.22
CA VAL A 407 -21.54 -28.31 -20.28
C VAL A 407 -21.70 -27.41 -19.07
N TYR A 408 -20.65 -27.36 -18.26
CA TYR A 408 -20.63 -26.58 -17.03
C TYR A 408 -19.99 -25.22 -17.24
N GLN A 409 -20.65 -24.17 -16.73
CA GLN A 409 -20.18 -22.80 -16.73
C GLN A 409 -19.97 -22.29 -15.30
N ASN A 410 -19.01 -21.39 -15.12
CA ASN A 410 -18.87 -20.66 -13.87
C ASN A 410 -19.85 -19.47 -13.85
N THR A 411 -20.67 -19.38 -12.82
CA THR A 411 -21.61 -18.27 -12.61
C THR A 411 -21.01 -17.07 -11.86
N GLY A 412 -19.83 -17.23 -11.26
CA GLY A 412 -19.16 -16.20 -10.46
C GLY A 412 -18.22 -15.30 -11.25
N LEU A 413 -17.75 -14.22 -10.60
CA LEU A 413 -16.79 -13.28 -11.18
C LEU A 413 -15.36 -13.80 -11.21
N THR A 414 -15.05 -14.81 -10.40
CA THR A 414 -13.73 -15.45 -10.31
C THR A 414 -13.90 -16.95 -10.12
N SER A 415 -12.80 -17.70 -10.09
CA SER A 415 -12.81 -19.12 -9.74
C SER A 415 -12.99 -19.41 -8.24
N TYR A 416 -12.95 -18.39 -7.37
CA TYR A 416 -13.14 -18.54 -5.92
C TYR A 416 -14.61 -18.43 -5.51
N ARG A 417 -15.05 -19.31 -4.63
CA ARG A 417 -16.37 -19.29 -3.98
C ARG A 417 -16.48 -18.08 -3.04
N ALA A 418 -17.73 -17.70 -2.73
CA ALA A 418 -17.96 -16.63 -1.75
C ALA A 418 -17.47 -17.06 -0.36
N GLY A 419 -16.75 -16.17 0.34
CA GLY A 419 -16.17 -16.45 1.65
C GLY A 419 -14.91 -17.34 1.64
N GLU A 420 -14.38 -17.69 0.47
CA GLU A 420 -13.21 -18.58 0.34
C GLU A 420 -11.87 -17.86 0.53
N GLN A 421 -10.87 -18.57 1.04
CA GLN A 421 -9.48 -18.15 1.12
C GLN A 421 -8.93 -17.89 -0.29
N VAL A 422 -8.41 -16.70 -0.51
CA VAL A 422 -7.79 -16.30 -1.77
C VAL A 422 -6.31 -16.64 -1.71
N LEU A 423 -5.96 -17.80 -2.26
CA LEU A 423 -4.58 -18.30 -2.31
C LEU A 423 -3.64 -17.30 -3.00
N ASN A 424 -2.34 -17.37 -2.65
CA ASN A 424 -1.27 -16.52 -3.22
C ASN A 424 -1.36 -15.02 -2.88
N THR A 425 -2.07 -14.66 -1.82
CA THR A 425 -2.23 -13.27 -1.37
C THR A 425 -1.45 -12.93 -0.10
N GLN A 426 -0.68 -13.90 0.42
CA GLN A 426 0.19 -13.68 1.56
C GLN A 426 1.30 -12.68 1.25
N LEU A 427 1.72 -11.92 2.26
CA LEU A 427 2.75 -10.90 2.16
C LEU A 427 3.50 -10.75 3.48
N GLU A 428 4.82 -10.80 3.42
CA GLU A 428 5.73 -10.46 4.50
C GLU A 428 6.69 -9.37 4.05
N THR A 429 6.80 -8.28 4.82
CA THR A 429 7.65 -7.13 4.48
C THR A 429 8.50 -6.68 5.65
N GLU A 430 9.75 -6.32 5.36
CA GLU A 430 10.68 -5.72 6.30
C GLU A 430 11.32 -4.47 5.69
N SER A 431 11.25 -3.35 6.40
CA SER A 431 11.68 -2.05 5.89
C SER A 431 12.54 -1.27 6.88
N TYR A 432 13.47 -0.49 6.34
CA TYR A 432 14.51 0.22 7.06
C TYR A 432 14.60 1.64 6.55
N LEU A 433 14.71 2.60 7.45
CA LEU A 433 14.84 4.02 7.12
C LEU A 433 15.99 4.62 7.92
N ALA A 434 16.84 5.40 7.27
CA ALA A 434 17.81 6.24 7.96
C ALA A 434 17.89 7.59 7.26
N LYS A 435 17.91 8.68 8.03
CA LYS A 435 18.10 10.03 7.50
C LYS A 435 19.03 10.82 8.40
N GLY A 436 19.93 11.57 7.80
CA GLY A 436 20.74 12.58 8.49
C GLY A 436 20.65 13.88 7.72
N ALA A 437 20.29 14.98 8.38
CA ALA A 437 20.26 16.31 7.77
C ALA A 437 21.13 17.27 8.58
N VAL A 438 21.83 18.17 7.91
CA VAL A 438 22.54 19.30 8.50
C VAL A 438 22.04 20.59 7.88
N ARG A 439 22.01 21.66 8.66
CA ARG A 439 21.52 22.99 8.27
C ARG A 439 22.48 24.05 8.81
N SER A 440 22.57 25.17 8.11
CA SER A 440 23.37 26.32 8.51
C SER A 440 22.54 27.61 8.50
N ASP A 441 23.00 28.61 9.24
CA ASP A 441 22.29 29.88 9.42
C ASP A 441 22.20 30.71 8.12
N ASP A 442 23.06 30.44 7.15
CA ASP A 442 23.07 31.03 5.79
C ASP A 442 22.08 30.36 4.82
N GLY A 443 21.15 29.55 5.34
CA GLY A 443 20.04 28.95 4.58
C GLY A 443 20.45 27.74 3.74
N GLN A 444 21.60 27.12 4.03
CA GLN A 444 22.00 25.86 3.39
C GLN A 444 21.51 24.67 4.21
N SER A 445 21.22 23.58 3.51
CA SER A 445 20.91 22.29 4.11
C SER A 445 21.36 21.14 3.22
N LEU A 446 21.86 20.09 3.85
CA LEU A 446 22.26 18.85 3.19
C LEU A 446 21.63 17.69 3.96
N GLN A 447 21.02 16.76 3.24
CA GLN A 447 20.49 15.53 3.80
C GLN A 447 20.95 14.32 3.03
N ILE A 448 21.27 13.28 3.77
CA ILE A 448 21.56 11.94 3.28
C ILE A 448 20.46 11.02 3.80
N GLY A 449 19.89 10.20 2.92
CA GLY A 449 18.83 9.27 3.26
C GLY A 449 19.10 7.86 2.73
N TYR A 450 18.62 6.86 3.45
CA TYR A 450 18.62 5.46 3.04
C TYR A 450 17.24 4.85 3.30
N ASN A 451 16.70 4.15 2.31
CA ASN A 451 15.47 3.37 2.39
C ASN A 451 15.75 1.94 1.89
N GLY A 452 15.52 0.96 2.75
CA GLY A 452 15.63 -0.46 2.42
C GLY A 452 14.27 -1.14 2.55
N TYR A 453 13.90 -1.97 1.57
CA TYR A 453 12.66 -2.75 1.56
C TYR A 453 12.93 -4.20 1.15
N ARG A 454 12.36 -5.15 1.88
CA ARG A 454 12.44 -6.58 1.61
C ARG A 454 11.03 -7.16 1.65
N SER A 455 10.69 -8.00 0.69
CA SER A 455 9.37 -8.62 0.60
C SER A 455 9.48 -10.10 0.22
N ARG A 456 8.63 -10.91 0.85
CA ARG A 456 8.26 -12.26 0.41
C ARG A 456 6.76 -12.27 0.13
N ALA A 457 6.35 -12.70 -1.05
CA ALA A 457 4.95 -12.64 -1.46
C ALA A 457 4.51 -13.86 -2.27
N GLY A 458 3.22 -14.20 -2.15
CA GLY A 458 2.60 -15.29 -2.92
C GLY A 458 2.38 -15.02 -4.40
N ASP A 459 2.82 -13.88 -4.92
CA ASP A 459 2.65 -13.38 -6.30
C ASP A 459 2.69 -14.49 -7.37
N VAL A 460 1.71 -14.47 -8.27
CA VAL A 460 1.65 -15.40 -9.39
C VAL A 460 1.78 -14.66 -10.71
N ILE A 461 2.41 -15.29 -11.70
CA ILE A 461 2.38 -14.75 -13.05
C ILE A 461 0.92 -14.74 -13.57
N ALA A 462 0.40 -13.56 -13.87
CA ALA A 462 -1.03 -13.37 -14.15
C ALA A 462 -1.57 -14.25 -15.30
N SER A 463 -0.74 -14.54 -16.30
CA SER A 463 -1.09 -15.46 -17.39
C SER A 463 -1.47 -16.87 -16.96
N LEU A 464 -1.00 -17.36 -15.82
CA LEU A 464 -1.40 -18.68 -15.32
C LEU A 464 -2.80 -18.68 -14.69
N PHE A 465 -3.37 -17.51 -14.39
CA PHE A 465 -4.61 -17.39 -13.63
C PHE A 465 -5.57 -16.32 -14.21
N SER A 466 -5.85 -16.47 -15.50
CA SER A 466 -6.61 -15.50 -16.29
C SER A 466 -8.05 -15.90 -16.65
N SER A 467 -8.49 -17.08 -16.23
CA SER A 467 -9.84 -17.60 -16.51
C SER A 467 -10.63 -17.77 -15.22
N VAL A 468 -11.95 -17.50 -15.29
CA VAL A 468 -12.90 -17.84 -14.23
C VAL A 468 -12.98 -19.34 -13.93
N GLN A 469 -12.47 -20.20 -14.80
CA GLN A 469 -12.40 -21.66 -14.59
C GLN A 469 -10.97 -22.13 -14.27
N SER A 470 -10.00 -21.23 -14.11
CA SER A 470 -8.65 -21.61 -13.67
C SER A 470 -8.68 -22.12 -12.23
N GLN A 471 -8.09 -23.30 -12.01
CA GLN A 471 -7.90 -23.86 -10.68
C GLN A 471 -6.87 -23.01 -9.93
N ALA A 472 -7.26 -22.45 -8.77
CA ALA A 472 -6.32 -21.74 -7.92
C ALA A 472 -5.41 -22.76 -7.24
N THR A 473 -4.10 -22.51 -7.24
CA THR A 473 -3.12 -23.37 -6.57
C THR A 473 -2.15 -22.51 -5.78
N GLN A 474 -1.98 -22.80 -4.49
CA GLN A 474 -0.99 -22.12 -3.66
C GLN A 474 0.42 -22.49 -4.15
N GLN A 475 1.24 -21.47 -4.47
CA GLN A 475 2.61 -21.66 -4.94
C GLN A 475 3.47 -22.37 -3.89
N LEU A 476 4.44 -23.16 -4.37
CA LEU A 476 5.40 -23.85 -3.50
C LEU A 476 6.48 -22.91 -2.95
N GLN A 477 6.75 -21.82 -3.67
CA GLN A 477 7.77 -20.84 -3.35
C GLN A 477 7.19 -19.45 -3.54
N GLU A 478 7.74 -18.49 -2.80
CA GLU A 478 7.32 -17.09 -2.83
C GLU A 478 8.29 -16.26 -3.67
N ASP A 479 7.76 -15.18 -4.25
CA ASP A 479 8.57 -14.14 -4.87
C ASP A 479 9.37 -13.41 -3.78
N VAL A 480 10.63 -13.11 -4.08
CA VAL A 480 11.52 -12.35 -3.18
C VAL A 480 11.92 -11.04 -3.85
N THR A 481 11.61 -9.92 -3.20
CA THR A 481 12.04 -8.59 -3.64
C THR A 481 12.97 -7.97 -2.61
N LYS A 482 14.07 -7.38 -3.08
CA LYS A 482 14.98 -6.55 -2.28
C LYS A 482 15.21 -5.21 -2.98
N VAL A 483 15.01 -4.12 -2.26
CA VAL A 483 15.24 -2.75 -2.75
C VAL A 483 16.10 -2.00 -1.74
N ASP A 484 17.17 -1.37 -2.21
CA ASP A 484 18.02 -0.49 -1.42
C ASP A 484 18.19 0.83 -2.17
N THR A 485 17.77 1.93 -1.56
CA THR A 485 17.80 3.28 -2.16
C THR A 485 18.59 4.23 -1.27
N GLY A 486 19.61 4.88 -1.82
CA GLY A 486 20.34 5.99 -1.21
C GLY A 486 19.97 7.32 -1.86
N THR A 487 19.89 8.39 -1.06
CA THR A 487 19.56 9.75 -1.52
C THR A 487 20.50 10.77 -0.89
N VAL A 488 20.84 11.80 -1.65
CA VAL A 488 21.56 12.99 -1.20
C VAL A 488 20.81 14.21 -1.71
N ARG A 489 20.39 15.09 -0.81
CA ARG A 489 19.56 16.25 -1.11
C ARG A 489 20.19 17.49 -0.53
N TYR A 490 20.40 18.49 -1.36
CA TYR A 490 20.98 19.78 -0.97
C TYR A 490 19.99 20.89 -1.29
N ARG A 491 19.87 21.87 -0.40
CA ARG A 491 19.12 23.10 -0.67
C ARG A 491 19.91 24.29 -0.16
N TRP A 492 19.95 25.36 -0.94
CA TRP A 492 20.46 26.66 -0.53
C TRP A 492 19.41 27.73 -0.82
N LYS A 493 18.91 28.35 0.25
CA LYS A 493 17.90 29.39 0.21
C LYS A 493 18.24 30.48 1.23
N PRO A 494 19.08 31.46 0.86
CA PRO A 494 19.41 32.61 1.71
C PRO A 494 18.16 33.47 2.01
N GLU A 495 18.01 33.96 3.24
CA GLU A 495 16.81 34.71 3.67
C GLU A 495 16.59 36.02 2.88
N ASP A 496 17.67 36.75 2.58
CA ASP A 496 17.62 38.08 1.95
C ASP A 496 17.87 38.07 0.43
N ASN A 497 17.79 36.91 -0.23
CA ASN A 497 18.04 36.82 -1.67
C ASN A 497 16.97 35.99 -2.38
N GLY A 498 16.00 36.70 -2.95
CA GLY A 498 14.92 36.12 -3.74
C GLY A 498 15.35 35.44 -5.04
N LEU A 499 16.61 35.60 -5.49
CA LEU A 499 17.11 34.99 -6.73
C LEU A 499 17.56 33.54 -6.55
N VAL A 500 17.77 33.10 -5.30
CA VAL A 500 18.36 31.79 -4.99
C VAL A 500 17.41 30.96 -4.11
N ASP A 501 16.91 29.88 -4.70
CA ASP A 501 16.33 28.73 -4.01
C ASP A 501 16.84 27.51 -4.80
N LEU A 502 18.12 27.23 -4.62
CA LEU A 502 18.85 26.17 -5.31
C LEU A 502 18.55 24.85 -4.62
N LYS A 503 18.15 23.84 -5.38
CA LYS A 503 17.88 22.49 -4.90
C LYS A 503 18.61 21.49 -5.78
N GLY A 504 19.29 20.54 -5.15
CA GLY A 504 19.93 19.41 -5.81
C GLY A 504 19.49 18.11 -5.17
N ASN A 505 19.24 17.09 -5.97
CA ASN A 505 19.00 15.72 -5.52
C ASN A 505 19.78 14.75 -6.36
N MET A 506 20.31 13.74 -5.70
CA MET A 506 21.01 12.62 -6.30
C MET A 506 20.56 11.36 -5.58
N TRP A 507 20.35 10.30 -6.34
CA TRP A 507 19.88 9.05 -5.78
C TRP A 507 20.39 7.86 -6.59
N MET A 508 20.41 6.72 -5.92
CA MET A 508 20.75 5.43 -6.52
C MET A 508 19.93 4.34 -5.85
N THR A 509 19.36 3.45 -6.67
CA THR A 509 18.55 2.32 -6.22
C THR A 509 19.06 1.03 -6.83
N ASN A 510 19.25 0.02 -5.99
CA ASN A 510 19.48 -1.36 -6.40
C ASN A 510 18.23 -2.18 -6.07
N LEU A 511 17.67 -2.83 -7.08
CA LEU A 511 16.48 -3.67 -6.97
C LEU A 511 16.81 -5.08 -7.48
N THR A 512 16.53 -6.08 -6.67
CA THR A 512 16.58 -7.50 -7.05
C THR A 512 15.18 -8.09 -6.91
N LEU A 513 14.68 -8.67 -7.99
CA LEU A 513 13.41 -9.39 -8.02
C LEU A 513 13.69 -10.83 -8.42
N LEU A 514 13.40 -11.77 -7.52
CA LEU A 514 13.55 -13.21 -7.73
C LEU A 514 12.16 -13.84 -7.71
N THR A 515 11.87 -14.69 -8.68
CA THR A 515 10.56 -15.34 -8.83
C THR A 515 10.75 -16.85 -9.00
N PRO A 516 9.79 -17.69 -8.61
CA PRO A 516 9.82 -19.11 -8.95
C PRO A 516 10.04 -19.32 -10.46
N PRO A 517 10.79 -20.38 -10.85
CA PRO A 517 11.06 -20.66 -12.25
C PRO A 517 9.78 -20.68 -13.09
N ARG A 518 9.78 -19.95 -14.20
CA ARG A 518 8.61 -19.79 -15.08
C ARG A 518 8.52 -20.94 -16.10
N THR A 519 8.58 -22.19 -15.63
CA THR A 519 8.59 -23.36 -16.51
C THR A 519 7.18 -23.86 -16.82
N SER A 520 6.91 -24.14 -18.10
CA SER A 520 5.88 -25.10 -18.47
C SER A 520 6.48 -26.51 -18.47
N ILE A 521 5.63 -27.52 -18.38
CA ILE A 521 5.89 -28.98 -18.29
C ILE A 521 6.96 -29.54 -19.27
N ALA A 522 7.41 -28.76 -20.26
CA ALA A 522 8.22 -29.25 -21.38
C ALA A 522 9.74 -29.35 -21.14
N THR A 523 10.36 -28.56 -20.25
CA THR A 523 11.84 -28.49 -20.21
C THR A 523 12.53 -29.27 -19.10
N ASN A 524 11.82 -29.74 -18.07
CA ASN A 524 12.35 -30.58 -16.98
C ASN A 524 13.65 -30.06 -16.30
N VAL A 525 14.03 -28.81 -16.54
CA VAL A 525 15.23 -28.19 -15.96
C VAL A 525 14.91 -27.75 -14.54
N LYS A 526 15.70 -28.20 -13.57
CA LYS A 526 15.56 -27.84 -12.16
C LYS A 526 16.88 -27.30 -11.59
N PRO A 527 16.85 -26.44 -10.55
CA PRO A 527 18.03 -25.94 -9.85
C PRO A 527 19.12 -26.99 -9.56
N GLU A 528 18.72 -28.18 -9.14
CA GLU A 528 19.60 -29.27 -8.74
C GLU A 528 20.43 -29.81 -9.91
N ASP A 529 19.96 -29.67 -11.15
CA ASP A 529 20.72 -30.05 -12.35
C ASP A 529 22.00 -29.20 -12.51
N PHE A 530 22.07 -28.05 -11.84
CA PHE A 530 23.23 -27.14 -11.79
C PHE A 530 23.92 -27.12 -10.42
N GLY A 531 23.60 -28.07 -9.53
CA GLY A 531 24.16 -28.11 -8.17
C GLY A 531 23.61 -27.02 -7.23
N LEU A 532 22.48 -26.40 -7.58
CA LEU A 532 21.81 -25.39 -6.76
C LEU A 532 20.76 -26.04 -5.84
N PRO A 533 20.41 -25.43 -4.70
CA PRO A 533 19.36 -25.95 -3.84
C PRO A 533 17.99 -25.91 -4.54
N TYR A 534 17.09 -26.82 -4.18
CA TYR A 534 15.77 -26.95 -4.85
C TYR A 534 14.95 -25.64 -4.82
N ASN A 535 15.18 -24.82 -3.80
CA ASN A 535 14.51 -23.56 -3.55
C ASN A 535 15.24 -22.33 -4.13
N TYR A 536 16.23 -22.52 -4.99
CA TYR A 536 16.89 -21.43 -5.72
C TYR A 536 15.88 -20.67 -6.59
N LEU A 537 15.93 -19.35 -6.56
CA LEU A 537 15.01 -18.48 -7.32
C LEU A 537 15.79 -17.69 -8.40
N PRO A 538 15.49 -17.88 -9.69
CA PRO A 538 16.01 -17.03 -10.76
C PRO A 538 15.34 -15.65 -10.78
N GLY A 539 15.89 -14.69 -11.51
CA GLY A 539 15.29 -13.36 -11.60
C GLY A 539 16.16 -12.30 -12.26
N ASN A 540 15.89 -11.04 -11.91
CA ASN A 540 16.56 -9.87 -12.49
C ASN A 540 17.11 -8.95 -11.40
N GLN A 541 18.25 -8.34 -11.70
CA GLN A 541 18.82 -7.25 -10.93
C GLN A 541 18.78 -5.97 -11.77
N THR A 542 18.25 -4.90 -11.19
CA THR A 542 18.15 -3.58 -11.81
C THR A 542 18.84 -2.55 -10.94
N THR A 543 19.67 -1.71 -11.56
CA THR A 543 20.29 -0.55 -10.93
C THR A 543 19.75 0.69 -11.61
N MET A 544 19.24 1.61 -10.80
CA MET A 544 18.75 2.92 -11.22
C MET A 544 19.56 4.00 -10.51
N GLY A 545 19.81 5.11 -11.18
CA GLY A 545 20.43 6.27 -10.59
C GLY A 545 19.97 7.52 -11.30
N GLY A 546 19.91 8.63 -10.58
CA GLY A 546 19.44 9.86 -11.16
C GLY A 546 19.67 11.04 -10.25
N GLY A 547 19.31 12.20 -10.77
CA GLY A 547 19.39 13.43 -10.01
C GLY A 547 18.82 14.59 -10.78
N ASP A 548 18.57 15.65 -10.05
CA ASP A 548 17.98 16.87 -10.55
C ASP A 548 18.58 18.07 -9.81
N LEU A 549 18.74 19.16 -10.54
CA LEU A 549 19.24 20.43 -10.05
C LEU A 549 18.30 21.51 -10.55
N SER A 550 17.80 22.35 -9.64
CA SER A 550 16.91 23.45 -9.99
C SER A 550 17.22 24.68 -9.16
N ASN A 551 16.99 25.87 -9.71
CA ASN A 551 16.98 27.12 -8.97
C ASN A 551 15.69 27.87 -9.28
N ARG A 552 15.09 28.49 -8.26
CA ARG A 552 14.01 29.44 -8.44
C ARG A 552 14.47 30.85 -8.10
N SER A 553 14.25 31.78 -9.02
CA SER A 553 14.49 33.20 -8.86
C SER A 553 13.19 33.98 -8.89
N ARG A 554 12.94 34.78 -7.86
CA ARG A 554 11.79 35.68 -7.72
C ARG A 554 12.25 37.11 -7.97
N LEU A 555 11.60 37.77 -8.92
CA LEU A 555 11.90 39.12 -9.36
C LEU A 555 10.67 40.00 -9.14
N SER A 556 10.86 41.16 -8.50
CA SER A 556 9.83 42.21 -8.43
C SER A 556 10.10 43.22 -9.55
N LEU A 557 9.17 43.36 -10.48
CA LEU A 557 9.31 44.22 -11.66
C LEU A 557 8.70 45.61 -11.44
N GLU A 558 8.74 46.12 -10.21
CA GLU A 558 8.14 47.38 -9.75
C GLU A 558 6.72 47.61 -10.30
N ARG A 559 6.59 48.35 -11.41
CA ARG A 559 5.32 48.69 -12.05
C ARG A 559 4.69 47.56 -12.86
N PHE A 560 5.42 46.48 -13.13
CA PHE A 560 4.99 45.39 -14.00
C PHE A 560 4.63 44.10 -13.24
N GLY A 561 4.55 44.15 -11.91
CA GLY A 561 4.16 43.00 -11.08
C GLY A 561 5.35 42.11 -10.68
N SER A 562 5.12 40.82 -10.42
CA SER A 562 6.18 39.89 -10.01
C SER A 562 6.40 38.77 -11.02
N LEU A 563 7.63 38.26 -11.06
CA LEU A 563 8.06 37.23 -12.00
C LEU A 563 8.84 36.16 -11.23
N ASP A 564 8.29 34.94 -11.19
CA ASP A 564 8.98 33.77 -10.64
C ASP A 564 9.52 32.93 -11.82
N VAL A 565 10.82 32.73 -11.87
CA VAL A 565 11.50 31.92 -12.89
C VAL A 565 12.13 30.72 -12.21
N GLU A 566 11.83 29.51 -12.67
CA GLU A 566 12.47 28.27 -12.21
C GLU A 566 13.13 27.57 -13.38
N TYR A 567 14.38 27.16 -13.23
CA TYR A 567 15.15 26.52 -14.27
C TYR A 567 16.04 25.44 -13.69
N GLY A 568 16.33 24.41 -14.49
CA GLY A 568 17.04 23.26 -13.98
C GLY A 568 17.37 22.22 -15.03
N ALA A 569 17.99 21.15 -14.56
CA ALA A 569 18.33 19.97 -15.35
C ALA A 569 18.03 18.69 -14.55
N SER A 570 17.78 17.60 -15.27
CA SER A 570 17.56 16.28 -14.68
C SER A 570 18.32 15.21 -15.46
N TYR A 571 18.79 14.18 -14.77
CA TYR A 571 19.46 13.02 -15.32
C TYR A 571 18.86 11.73 -14.74
N LEU A 572 18.74 10.71 -15.59
CA LEU A 572 18.31 9.37 -15.23
C LEU A 572 19.20 8.34 -15.95
N GLN A 573 19.57 7.29 -15.23
CA GLN A 573 20.20 6.07 -15.72
C GLN A 573 19.43 4.87 -15.16
N GLU A 574 19.16 3.89 -16.02
CA GLU A 574 18.61 2.60 -15.62
C GLU A 574 19.35 1.49 -16.36
N ALA A 575 19.65 0.39 -15.68
CA ALA A 575 20.22 -0.81 -16.28
C ALA A 575 19.65 -2.07 -15.60
N THR A 576 19.29 -3.07 -16.39
CA THR A 576 18.76 -4.36 -15.91
C THR A 576 19.53 -5.52 -16.51
N ARG A 577 19.69 -6.59 -15.74
CA ARG A 577 20.35 -7.83 -16.16
C ARG A 577 19.78 -9.05 -15.42
N PRO A 578 19.80 -10.26 -16.00
CA PRO A 578 19.45 -11.48 -15.29
C PRO A 578 20.42 -11.79 -14.14
N THR A 579 19.93 -12.45 -13.09
CA THR A 579 20.80 -13.11 -12.09
C THR A 579 21.39 -14.41 -12.66
N PRO A 580 22.46 -14.98 -12.07
CA PRO A 580 23.04 -16.24 -12.53
C PRO A 580 21.99 -17.34 -12.71
N PHE A 581 22.19 -18.24 -13.69
CA PHE A 581 21.30 -19.37 -14.01
C PHE A 581 19.85 -19.02 -14.40
N THR A 582 19.50 -17.73 -14.54
CA THR A 582 18.11 -17.32 -14.81
C THR A 582 17.61 -17.83 -16.16
N ASN A 583 18.42 -17.69 -17.21
CA ASN A 583 18.01 -18.11 -18.54
C ASN A 583 17.93 -19.64 -18.61
N GLU A 584 18.85 -20.34 -17.95
CA GLU A 584 18.92 -21.79 -17.87
C GLU A 584 17.69 -22.36 -17.14
N LEU A 585 17.36 -21.84 -15.96
CA LEU A 585 16.25 -22.30 -15.14
C LEU A 585 14.88 -21.90 -15.69
N ASN A 586 14.80 -20.78 -16.42
CA ASN A 586 13.61 -20.40 -17.16
C ASN A 586 13.57 -21.03 -18.55
N ALA A 587 14.12 -22.24 -18.74
CA ALA A 587 13.95 -23.01 -19.98
C ALA A 587 14.53 -22.35 -21.24
N GLY A 588 15.58 -21.54 -21.11
CA GLY A 588 16.15 -20.75 -22.19
C GLY A 588 15.31 -19.52 -22.58
N ILE A 589 14.24 -19.21 -21.82
CA ILE A 589 13.47 -17.97 -21.97
C ILE A 589 14.38 -16.80 -21.56
N PRO A 590 14.80 -15.94 -22.50
CA PRO A 590 15.78 -14.94 -22.18
C PRO A 590 15.18 -13.79 -21.39
N SER A 591 15.79 -13.49 -20.26
CA SER A 591 15.54 -12.27 -19.51
C SER A 591 16.10 -11.06 -20.24
N ARG A 592 15.48 -9.89 -20.04
CA ARG A 592 15.95 -8.63 -20.60
C ARG A 592 17.30 -8.24 -20.02
N GLU A 593 18.20 -7.78 -20.88
CA GLU A 593 19.47 -7.16 -20.49
C GLU A 593 19.71 -5.89 -21.31
N GLY A 594 19.80 -4.75 -20.63
CA GLY A 594 19.96 -3.47 -21.33
C GLY A 594 20.07 -2.29 -20.39
N ALA A 595 20.35 -1.12 -20.97
CA ALA A 595 20.50 0.12 -20.24
C ALA A 595 19.90 1.31 -21.00
N ARG A 596 19.42 2.31 -20.27
CA ARG A 596 18.95 3.59 -20.82
C ARG A 596 19.45 4.76 -20.00
N GLN A 597 19.53 5.91 -20.67
CA GLN A 597 19.88 7.21 -20.10
C GLN A 597 18.90 8.26 -20.61
N GLU A 598 18.53 9.21 -19.77
CA GLU A 598 17.80 10.41 -20.17
C GLU A 598 18.42 11.64 -19.49
N VAL A 599 18.64 12.70 -20.26
CA VAL A 599 19.01 14.02 -19.75
C VAL A 599 17.95 15.02 -20.19
N ALA A 600 17.68 16.01 -19.36
CA ALA A 600 16.83 17.12 -19.75
C ALA A 600 17.25 18.43 -19.13
N GLY A 601 16.94 19.52 -19.83
CA GLY A 601 16.97 20.87 -19.31
C GLY A 601 15.57 21.48 -19.37
N PHE A 602 15.20 22.28 -18.38
CA PHE A 602 13.89 22.92 -18.34
C PHE A 602 13.95 24.36 -17.80
N GLY A 603 12.95 25.13 -18.16
CA GLY A 603 12.67 26.45 -17.61
C GLY A 603 11.16 26.70 -17.55
N LYS A 604 10.69 27.33 -16.48
CA LYS A 604 9.31 27.79 -16.32
C LYS A 604 9.26 29.17 -15.70
N VAL A 605 8.21 29.90 -16.04
CA VAL A 605 7.96 31.28 -15.67
C VAL A 605 6.52 31.37 -15.17
N ALA A 606 6.33 31.99 -14.01
CA ALA A 606 5.04 32.43 -13.50
C ALA A 606 5.07 33.96 -13.35
N TYR A 607 4.37 34.64 -14.26
CA TYR A 607 4.29 36.10 -14.31
C TYR A 607 2.96 36.59 -13.73
N LYS A 608 3.03 37.46 -12.73
CA LYS A 608 1.89 38.05 -12.03
C LYS A 608 1.85 39.56 -12.31
N PRO A 609 1.27 39.99 -13.45
CA PRO A 609 1.15 41.42 -13.77
C PRO A 609 0.28 42.18 -12.76
N VAL A 610 -0.69 41.48 -12.15
CA VAL A 610 -1.62 41.98 -11.14
C VAL A 610 -1.97 40.84 -10.18
N ASP A 611 -2.42 41.16 -8.97
CA ASP A 611 -2.64 40.16 -7.91
C ASP A 611 -3.64 39.05 -8.27
N TRP A 612 -4.62 39.34 -9.12
CA TRP A 612 -5.66 38.39 -9.51
C TRP A 612 -5.31 37.56 -10.76
N LEU A 613 -4.18 37.82 -11.44
CA LEU A 613 -3.82 37.14 -12.69
C LEU A 613 -2.41 36.56 -12.60
N THR A 614 -2.28 35.26 -12.87
CA THR A 614 -0.97 34.61 -13.09
C THR A 614 -0.93 33.98 -14.48
N LEU A 615 0.12 34.30 -15.23
CA LEU A 615 0.43 33.71 -16.54
C LEU A 615 1.62 32.76 -16.38
N ASN A 616 1.43 31.50 -16.73
CA ASN A 616 2.44 30.46 -16.65
C ASN A 616 2.94 30.08 -18.04
N GLY A 617 4.24 29.89 -18.18
CA GLY A 617 4.88 29.34 -19.38
C GLY A 617 6.01 28.40 -19.00
N GLY A 618 6.22 27.34 -19.77
CA GLY A 618 7.28 26.37 -19.51
C GLY A 618 7.79 25.70 -20.77
N LEU A 619 9.04 25.28 -20.74
CA LEU A 619 9.69 24.51 -21.79
C LEU A 619 10.67 23.52 -21.18
N ARG A 620 10.59 22.27 -21.63
CA ARG A 620 11.59 21.22 -21.36
C ARG A 620 12.15 20.69 -22.67
N TYR A 621 13.43 20.41 -22.71
CA TYR A 621 14.05 19.56 -23.73
C TYR A 621 14.59 18.29 -23.08
N SER A 622 14.13 17.12 -23.52
CA SER A 622 14.64 15.82 -23.09
C SER A 622 15.41 15.15 -24.23
N HIS A 623 16.47 14.43 -23.90
CA HIS A 623 17.24 13.61 -24.81
C HIS A 623 17.56 12.26 -24.18
N TYR A 624 17.46 11.19 -24.97
CA TYR A 624 17.39 9.81 -24.51
C TYR A 624 18.30 8.90 -25.33
N TRP A 625 18.95 7.99 -24.63
CA TRP A 625 19.68 6.87 -25.22
C TRP A 625 19.24 5.55 -24.62
N SER A 626 19.24 4.49 -25.42
CA SER A 626 19.09 3.12 -24.92
C SER A 626 19.95 2.14 -25.69
N GLN A 627 20.48 1.15 -24.96
CA GLN A 627 21.23 0.05 -25.51
C GLN A 627 20.65 -1.28 -25.02
N ASP A 628 20.28 -2.12 -25.96
CA ASP A 628 20.02 -3.53 -25.76
C ASP A 628 21.35 -4.31 -25.72
N ARG A 629 21.52 -5.13 -24.70
CA ARG A 629 22.70 -5.97 -24.47
C ARG A 629 22.33 -7.46 -24.43
N SER A 630 21.08 -7.80 -24.71
CA SER A 630 20.58 -9.17 -24.64
C SER A 630 21.24 -10.04 -25.70
N THR A 631 21.69 -11.23 -25.32
CA THR A 631 22.36 -12.19 -26.21
C THR A 631 21.38 -13.10 -26.98
N ILE A 632 20.16 -12.60 -27.20
CA ILE A 632 19.05 -13.36 -27.80
C ILE A 632 19.30 -13.53 -29.29
N THR A 633 19.31 -14.78 -29.76
CA THR A 633 19.56 -15.13 -31.17
C THR A 633 18.32 -15.59 -31.93
N ASN A 634 17.19 -15.81 -31.23
CA ASN A 634 15.93 -16.21 -31.88
C ASN A 634 15.36 -15.04 -32.68
N ALA A 635 15.27 -15.19 -34.02
CA ALA A 635 14.81 -14.15 -34.95
C ALA A 635 13.45 -13.52 -34.59
N SER A 636 12.59 -14.25 -33.87
CA SER A 636 11.29 -13.75 -33.38
C SER A 636 11.37 -12.89 -32.11
N GLN A 637 12.57 -12.63 -31.58
CA GLN A 637 12.81 -11.92 -30.32
C GLN A 637 14.01 -10.97 -30.39
N VAL A 638 14.78 -10.98 -31.49
CA VAL A 638 15.91 -10.06 -31.70
C VAL A 638 15.38 -8.63 -31.79
N ASN A 639 16.05 -7.70 -31.12
CA ASN A 639 15.82 -6.28 -31.34
C ASN A 639 16.54 -5.83 -32.61
N PRO A 640 15.81 -5.43 -33.67
CA PRO A 640 16.42 -4.99 -34.92
C PRO A 640 17.17 -3.65 -34.80
N GLN A 641 16.92 -2.88 -33.72
CA GLN A 641 17.60 -1.62 -33.43
C GLN A 641 18.11 -1.62 -31.98
N PRO A 642 19.27 -2.27 -31.73
CA PRO A 642 19.80 -2.44 -30.39
C PRO A 642 20.26 -1.13 -29.75
N SER A 643 20.45 -0.07 -30.53
CA SER A 643 20.79 1.27 -30.01
C SER A 643 19.78 2.30 -30.49
N ARG A 644 19.30 3.16 -29.58
CA ARG A 644 18.42 4.29 -29.89
C ARG A 644 18.97 5.59 -29.31
N ASP A 645 18.75 6.67 -30.04
CA ASP A 645 19.11 8.05 -29.71
C ASP A 645 17.96 8.95 -30.23
N THR A 646 17.30 9.68 -29.33
CA THR A 646 16.23 10.61 -29.70
C THR A 646 16.04 11.70 -28.66
N GLY A 647 15.49 12.85 -29.06
CA GLY A 647 15.15 13.94 -28.14
C GLY A 647 13.97 14.77 -28.63
N GLY A 648 13.54 15.73 -27.82
CA GLY A 648 12.51 16.67 -28.23
C GLY A 648 12.03 17.62 -27.14
N TYR A 649 11.20 18.58 -27.56
CA TYR A 649 10.65 19.64 -26.71
C TYR A 649 9.26 19.28 -26.16
N SER A 650 9.05 19.73 -24.91
CA SER A 650 7.79 19.64 -24.17
C SER A 650 7.39 21.03 -23.63
N PRO A 651 6.58 21.80 -24.35
CA PRO A 651 6.10 23.11 -23.91
C PRO A 651 4.88 23.02 -22.98
N SER A 652 4.69 24.03 -22.14
CA SER A 652 3.46 24.25 -21.36
C SER A 652 3.09 25.73 -21.28
N ALA A 653 1.80 25.99 -21.09
CA ALA A 653 1.25 27.32 -20.87
C ALA A 653 0.04 27.23 -19.93
N GLY A 654 -0.19 28.25 -19.11
CA GLY A 654 -1.34 28.25 -18.21
C GLY A 654 -1.75 29.65 -17.78
N ILE A 655 -2.99 29.78 -17.34
CA ILE A 655 -3.57 31.01 -16.84
C ILE A 655 -4.32 30.70 -15.55
N VAL A 656 -4.05 31.48 -14.50
CA VAL A 656 -4.81 31.45 -13.25
C VAL A 656 -5.44 32.82 -13.02
N VAL A 657 -6.73 32.83 -12.71
CA VAL A 657 -7.52 34.04 -12.46
C VAL A 657 -8.20 33.92 -11.09
N GLU A 658 -8.07 34.94 -10.25
CA GLU A 658 -8.69 35.05 -8.93
C GLU A 658 -9.61 36.29 -8.88
N PRO A 659 -10.68 36.34 -9.68
CA PRO A 659 -11.46 37.57 -9.91
C PRO A 659 -12.33 37.95 -8.71
N ILE A 660 -12.61 36.99 -7.83
CA ILE A 660 -13.43 37.16 -6.61
C ILE A 660 -12.63 36.56 -5.47
N LYS A 661 -12.64 37.23 -4.32
CA LYS A 661 -12.12 36.65 -3.07
C LYS A 661 -12.75 35.27 -2.90
N ASP A 662 -11.94 34.27 -2.53
CA ASP A 662 -12.38 32.90 -2.23
C ASP A 662 -12.68 31.98 -3.44
N ALA A 663 -12.45 32.44 -4.68
CA ALA A 663 -12.56 31.63 -5.89
C ALA A 663 -11.33 31.75 -6.80
N GLN A 664 -10.75 30.62 -7.19
CA GLN A 664 -9.63 30.56 -8.14
C GLN A 664 -10.04 29.74 -9.37
N PHE A 665 -9.78 30.27 -10.56
CA PHE A 665 -10.00 29.59 -11.83
C PHE A 665 -8.66 29.35 -12.49
N TYR A 666 -8.48 28.17 -13.09
CA TYR A 666 -7.25 27.88 -13.83
C TYR A 666 -7.55 27.16 -15.14
N VAL A 667 -6.71 27.41 -16.13
CA VAL A 667 -6.65 26.67 -17.39
C VAL A 667 -5.18 26.40 -17.70
N ASN A 668 -4.84 25.14 -17.98
CA ASN A 668 -3.48 24.72 -18.31
C ASN A 668 -3.48 23.90 -19.60
N TYR A 669 -2.45 24.13 -20.41
CA TYR A 669 -2.08 23.32 -21.55
C TYR A 669 -0.65 22.79 -21.36
N SER A 670 -0.44 21.51 -21.62
CA SER A 670 0.89 20.92 -21.70
C SER A 670 1.01 19.93 -22.85
N SER A 671 2.18 19.92 -23.49
CA SER A 671 2.56 18.91 -24.47
C SER A 671 3.84 18.24 -23.98
N ALA A 672 3.76 16.98 -23.56
CA ALA A 672 4.88 16.28 -22.92
C ALA A 672 5.30 15.01 -23.66
N LEU A 673 6.60 14.77 -23.71
CA LEU A 673 7.19 13.58 -24.33
C LEU A 673 7.46 12.48 -23.30
N ARG A 674 7.11 11.23 -23.63
CA ARG A 674 7.58 10.03 -22.92
C ARG A 674 8.50 9.22 -23.82
N MET A 675 9.72 9.03 -23.36
CA MET A 675 10.70 8.19 -24.04
C MET A 675 10.46 6.71 -23.72
N PRO A 676 10.71 5.78 -24.66
CA PRO A 676 10.53 4.34 -24.44
C PRO A 676 11.30 3.81 -23.22
N THR A 677 10.68 2.90 -22.48
CA THR A 677 11.31 2.17 -21.36
C THR A 677 12.14 0.99 -21.83
N LEU A 678 12.98 0.43 -20.95
CA LEU A 678 13.70 -0.82 -21.25
C LEU A 678 12.74 -1.96 -21.63
N PHE A 679 11.52 -1.98 -21.08
CA PHE A 679 10.54 -2.99 -21.43
C PHE A 679 10.13 -2.95 -22.92
N GLU A 680 10.07 -1.74 -23.48
CA GLU A 680 9.65 -1.46 -24.86
C GLU A 680 10.82 -1.45 -25.85
N SER A 681 12.02 -1.12 -25.37
CA SER A 681 13.21 -0.89 -26.21
C SER A 681 14.22 -2.04 -26.21
N VAL A 682 14.18 -2.95 -25.23
CA VAL A 682 15.11 -4.08 -25.09
C VAL A 682 14.41 -5.39 -25.42
N ALA A 683 15.12 -6.27 -26.13
CA ALA A 683 14.71 -7.62 -26.45
C ALA A 683 14.38 -8.44 -25.20
N GLY A 684 13.35 -9.26 -25.29
CA GLY A 684 12.95 -10.15 -24.22
C GLY A 684 11.90 -11.13 -24.70
N TYR A 685 11.59 -12.11 -23.86
CA TYR A 685 10.55 -13.07 -24.18
C TYR A 685 9.18 -12.41 -24.40
N SER A 686 8.45 -12.90 -25.42
CA SER A 686 7.05 -12.58 -25.80
C SER A 686 6.75 -11.30 -26.60
N LEU A 687 7.73 -10.41 -26.78
CA LEU A 687 7.53 -9.12 -27.44
C LEU A 687 8.69 -8.81 -28.39
N ILE A 688 8.37 -8.45 -29.62
CA ILE A 688 9.35 -7.92 -30.58
C ILE A 688 9.46 -6.40 -30.37
N PRO A 689 10.66 -5.86 -30.08
CA PRO A 689 10.88 -4.42 -30.10
C PRO A 689 10.71 -3.87 -31.52
N ASN A 690 10.06 -2.72 -31.65
CA ASN A 690 9.94 -2.03 -32.94
C ASN A 690 11.12 -1.08 -33.16
N ALA A 691 11.86 -1.25 -34.26
CA ALA A 691 12.93 -0.33 -34.65
C ALA A 691 12.41 1.12 -34.76
N GLY A 692 11.30 1.33 -35.47
CA GLY A 692 10.72 2.66 -35.70
C GLY A 692 9.85 3.18 -34.54
N LEU A 693 10.09 2.77 -33.30
CA LEU A 693 9.30 3.21 -32.15
C LEU A 693 9.59 4.69 -31.83
N LEU A 694 8.57 5.53 -31.92
CA LEU A 694 8.62 6.96 -31.60
C LEU A 694 8.25 7.22 -30.12
N PRO A 695 8.75 8.30 -29.51
CA PRO A 695 8.25 8.78 -28.23
C PRO A 695 6.75 9.08 -28.24
N GLU A 696 6.04 8.79 -27.15
CA GLU A 696 4.65 9.23 -26.97
C GLU A 696 4.59 10.74 -26.74
N ARG A 697 3.58 11.42 -27.29
CA ARG A 697 3.32 12.84 -27.04
C ARG A 697 1.94 13.05 -26.43
N SER A 698 1.92 13.46 -25.16
CA SER A 698 0.70 13.73 -24.40
C SER A 698 0.34 15.21 -24.49
N ASN A 699 -0.73 15.55 -25.21
CA ASN A 699 -1.26 16.91 -25.32
C ASN A 699 -2.50 17.06 -24.42
N ASN A 700 -2.37 17.85 -23.36
CA ASN A 700 -3.32 17.89 -22.27
C ASN A 700 -3.92 19.29 -22.12
N TRP A 701 -5.23 19.36 -22.05
CA TRP A 701 -5.98 20.53 -21.62
C TRP A 701 -6.64 20.25 -20.28
N GLU A 702 -6.51 21.19 -19.36
CA GLU A 702 -7.11 21.09 -18.03
C GLU A 702 -7.72 22.44 -17.65
N ALA A 703 -8.91 22.41 -17.08
CA ALA A 703 -9.57 23.59 -16.55
C ALA A 703 -10.19 23.24 -15.20
N GLY A 704 -10.17 24.18 -14.26
CA GLY A 704 -10.77 23.92 -12.96
C GLY A 704 -11.07 25.17 -12.15
N VAL A 705 -11.85 24.96 -11.10
CA VAL A 705 -12.23 25.97 -10.12
C VAL A 705 -12.00 25.44 -8.71
N ASN A 706 -11.37 26.26 -7.89
CA ASN A 706 -11.26 26.08 -6.45
C ASN A 706 -12.15 27.09 -5.75
N LEU A 707 -12.90 26.64 -4.75
CA LEU A 707 -13.76 27.47 -3.91
C LEU A 707 -13.39 27.22 -2.44
N PHE A 708 -13.14 28.29 -1.70
CA PHE A 708 -12.82 28.21 -0.27
C PHE A 708 -13.63 29.23 0.52
N ARG A 709 -14.57 28.81 1.36
CA ARG A 709 -15.38 29.75 2.14
C ARG A 709 -15.41 29.38 3.61
N GLU A 710 -15.23 30.37 4.47
CA GLU A 710 -15.48 30.27 5.91
C GLU A 710 -16.84 30.88 6.24
N GLY A 711 -17.53 30.36 7.25
CA GLY A 711 -18.79 30.96 7.70
C GLY A 711 -19.99 30.69 6.78
N VAL A 712 -20.09 29.50 6.18
CA VAL A 712 -21.14 29.10 5.23
C VAL A 712 -22.48 28.88 5.94
N PHE A 713 -22.50 28.02 6.95
CA PHE A 713 -23.69 27.71 7.77
C PHE A 713 -23.50 28.15 9.23
N ALA A 714 -22.27 28.12 9.75
CA ALA A 714 -21.90 28.57 11.09
C ALA A 714 -20.62 29.42 11.06
N PRO A 715 -20.45 30.42 11.95
CA PRO A 715 -19.37 31.41 11.85
C PRO A 715 -17.92 30.89 11.80
N ALA A 716 -17.69 29.64 12.20
CA ALA A 716 -16.38 29.00 12.28
C ALA A 716 -16.27 27.75 11.40
N ASP A 717 -17.26 27.46 10.56
CA ASP A 717 -17.17 26.36 9.61
C ASP A 717 -16.26 26.72 8.42
N LYS A 718 -15.81 25.69 7.71
CA LYS A 718 -15.02 25.83 6.47
C LYS A 718 -15.59 24.90 5.42
N ALA A 719 -15.89 25.44 4.24
CA ALA A 719 -16.26 24.67 3.05
C ALA A 719 -15.21 24.87 1.97
N MET A 720 -14.71 23.76 1.45
CA MET A 720 -13.71 23.69 0.39
C MET A 720 -14.27 22.83 -0.73
N MET A 721 -14.21 23.31 -1.96
CA MET A 721 -14.63 22.55 -3.14
C MET A 721 -13.66 22.76 -4.27
N LYS A 722 -13.47 21.72 -5.08
CA LYS A 722 -12.67 21.76 -6.29
C LYS A 722 -13.35 20.96 -7.38
N PHE A 723 -13.50 21.59 -8.53
CA PHE A 723 -14.02 20.96 -9.74
C PHE A 723 -12.99 21.07 -10.85
N GLY A 724 -12.78 19.99 -11.59
CA GLY A 724 -11.83 19.93 -12.69
C GLY A 724 -12.42 19.22 -13.90
N TYR A 725 -12.04 19.70 -15.08
CA TYR A 725 -12.22 19.04 -16.37
C TYR A 725 -10.85 18.77 -16.96
N PHE A 726 -10.68 17.61 -17.59
CA PHE A 726 -9.46 17.25 -18.31
C PHE A 726 -9.79 16.66 -19.68
N ASN A 727 -8.92 16.92 -20.65
CA ASN A 727 -8.94 16.33 -21.97
C ASN A 727 -7.50 16.05 -22.41
N TRP A 728 -7.15 14.78 -22.44
CA TRP A 728 -5.82 14.29 -22.78
C TRP A 728 -5.86 13.59 -24.12
N ASN A 729 -4.99 13.99 -25.03
CA ASN A 729 -4.82 13.39 -26.34
C ASN A 729 -3.35 12.96 -26.51
N VAL A 730 -3.10 11.66 -26.42
CA VAL A 730 -1.77 11.06 -26.46
C VAL A 730 -1.51 10.54 -27.87
N SER A 731 -0.75 11.30 -28.65
CA SER A 731 -0.33 10.93 -30.00
C SER A 731 0.88 9.98 -29.96
N ASN A 732 1.03 9.16 -31.01
CA ASN A 732 2.05 8.10 -31.08
C ASN A 732 1.97 7.16 -29.85
N TYR A 733 0.77 6.91 -29.34
CA TYR A 733 0.59 6.10 -28.14
C TYR A 733 1.21 4.71 -28.35
N VAL A 734 2.04 4.28 -27.41
CA VAL A 734 2.72 2.99 -27.47
C VAL A 734 1.77 1.92 -26.97
N ALA A 735 1.38 1.05 -27.89
CA ALA A 735 0.51 -0.09 -27.66
C ALA A 735 1.22 -1.39 -28.02
N ARG A 736 0.61 -2.52 -27.68
CA ARG A 736 1.01 -3.85 -28.12
C ARG A 736 -0.02 -4.41 -29.09
N MET A 737 0.44 -4.87 -30.27
CA MET A 737 -0.44 -5.42 -31.29
C MET A 737 0.14 -6.70 -31.90
N SER A 738 -0.71 -7.59 -32.41
CA SER A 738 -0.24 -8.71 -33.22
C SER A 738 0.17 -8.24 -34.61
N LYS A 739 1.34 -8.68 -35.06
CA LYS A 739 1.91 -8.39 -36.38
C LYS A 739 2.38 -9.69 -37.03
N SER A 740 2.32 -9.74 -38.35
CA SER A 740 2.84 -10.85 -39.14
C SER A 740 4.27 -10.57 -39.57
N PHE A 741 5.13 -11.58 -39.44
CA PHE A 741 6.56 -11.55 -39.74
C PHE A 741 6.91 -12.73 -40.62
N VAL A 742 7.96 -12.60 -41.42
CA VAL A 742 8.51 -13.70 -42.22
C VAL A 742 9.81 -14.15 -41.57
N ASP A 743 9.94 -15.44 -41.28
CA ASP A 743 11.18 -16.00 -40.78
C ASP A 743 12.28 -15.86 -41.87
N PRO A 744 13.39 -15.17 -41.60
CA PRO A 744 14.41 -14.92 -42.62
C PRO A 744 15.22 -16.18 -42.98
N THR A 745 15.22 -17.19 -42.12
CA THR A 745 15.95 -18.46 -42.33
C THR A 745 15.10 -19.46 -43.11
N TYR A 746 13.80 -19.54 -42.81
CA TYR A 746 12.92 -20.60 -43.32
C TYR A 746 11.79 -20.10 -44.24
N GLY A 747 11.58 -18.78 -44.35
CA GLY A 747 10.64 -18.15 -45.29
C GLY A 747 9.14 -18.29 -44.96
N TYR A 748 8.77 -18.93 -43.85
CA TYR A 748 7.36 -19.03 -43.44
C TYR A 748 6.90 -17.75 -42.72
N THR A 749 5.61 -17.45 -42.83
CA THR A 749 4.98 -16.33 -42.10
C THR A 749 4.52 -16.79 -40.73
N TYR A 750 4.85 -16.04 -39.68
CA TYR A 750 4.36 -16.23 -38.32
C TYR A 750 3.76 -14.93 -37.78
N SER A 751 2.92 -15.01 -36.76
CA SER A 751 2.39 -13.83 -36.08
C SER A 751 2.94 -13.73 -34.65
N ALA A 752 3.39 -12.56 -34.26
CA ALA A 752 3.95 -12.29 -32.93
C ALA A 752 3.44 -10.94 -32.39
N LEU A 753 3.57 -10.72 -31.09
CA LEU A 753 3.24 -9.42 -30.48
C LEU A 753 4.41 -8.46 -30.66
N GLN A 754 4.12 -7.26 -31.15
CA GLN A 754 5.08 -6.19 -31.32
C GLN A 754 4.60 -4.94 -30.58
N VAL A 755 5.54 -4.22 -29.97
CA VAL A 755 5.29 -2.88 -29.44
C VAL A 755 5.21 -1.91 -30.63
N VAL A 756 4.16 -1.12 -30.76
CA VAL A 756 3.93 -0.22 -31.90
C VAL A 756 3.39 1.13 -31.44
N ASN A 757 3.60 2.18 -32.24
CA ASN A 757 2.87 3.43 -32.07
C ASN A 757 1.53 3.35 -32.82
N ILE A 758 0.43 3.63 -32.14
CA ILE A 758 -0.87 3.92 -32.76
C ILE A 758 -1.04 5.43 -32.94
N ASP A 759 -2.02 5.86 -33.73
CA ASP A 759 -2.29 7.29 -33.98
C ASP A 759 -2.45 8.07 -32.68
N ARG A 760 -3.42 7.66 -31.84
CA ARG A 760 -3.65 8.26 -30.53
C ARG A 760 -4.46 7.41 -29.55
N ALA A 761 -4.38 7.77 -28.28
CA ALA A 761 -5.36 7.43 -27.25
C ALA A 761 -5.88 8.73 -26.61
N ARG A 762 -7.17 8.81 -26.29
CA ARG A 762 -7.79 9.99 -25.69
C ARG A 762 -8.54 9.64 -24.41
N PHE A 763 -8.40 10.51 -23.40
CA PHE A 763 -9.04 10.40 -22.10
C PHE A 763 -9.64 11.75 -21.70
N GLU A 764 -10.94 11.79 -21.45
CA GLU A 764 -11.68 13.01 -21.13
C GLU A 764 -12.62 12.77 -19.96
N GLY A 765 -12.66 13.71 -19.01
CA GLY A 765 -13.47 13.52 -17.82
C GLY A 765 -13.57 14.72 -16.88
N LEU A 766 -14.35 14.51 -15.83
CA LEU A 766 -14.64 15.44 -14.75
C LEU A 766 -14.15 14.87 -13.42
N GLU A 767 -13.60 15.72 -12.56
CA GLU A 767 -13.20 15.40 -11.20
C GLU A 767 -13.81 16.40 -10.22
N TRP A 768 -14.27 15.90 -9.07
CA TRP A 768 -14.78 16.71 -7.97
C TRP A 768 -14.15 16.26 -6.66
N SER A 769 -13.71 17.22 -5.84
CA SER A 769 -13.41 16.99 -4.43
C SER A 769 -14.05 18.08 -3.57
N GLY A 770 -14.53 17.71 -2.39
CA GLY A 770 -15.13 18.62 -1.44
C GLY A 770 -14.76 18.23 -0.01
N ARG A 771 -14.56 19.24 0.83
CA ARG A 771 -14.31 19.09 2.27
C ARG A 771 -15.10 20.13 3.04
N TYR A 772 -15.88 19.70 4.02
CA TYR A 772 -16.61 20.56 4.95
C TYR A 772 -16.19 20.25 6.38
N GLN A 773 -15.97 21.29 7.19
CA GLN A 773 -15.57 21.15 8.58
C GLN A 773 -16.38 22.08 9.48
N SER A 774 -16.92 21.56 10.58
CA SER A 774 -17.66 22.35 11.57
C SER A 774 -17.64 21.67 12.94
N GLY A 775 -17.14 22.34 13.98
CA GLY A 775 -17.26 21.86 15.37
C GLY A 775 -16.77 20.42 15.62
N GLY A 776 -15.67 20.01 14.98
CA GLY A 776 -15.13 18.64 15.08
C GLY A 776 -15.73 17.64 14.08
N PHE A 777 -16.84 17.99 13.40
CA PHE A 777 -17.35 17.24 12.26
C PHE A 777 -16.49 17.51 11.01
N THR A 778 -16.21 16.47 10.23
CA THR A 778 -15.63 16.57 8.90
C THR A 778 -16.43 15.70 7.92
N ALA A 779 -16.77 16.28 6.77
CA ALA A 779 -17.32 15.56 5.62
C ALA A 779 -16.41 15.77 4.41
N GLU A 780 -15.96 14.68 3.80
CA GLU A 780 -15.13 14.68 2.61
C GLU A 780 -15.84 13.91 1.50
N VAL A 781 -15.84 14.46 0.29
CA VAL A 781 -16.38 13.82 -0.90
C VAL A 781 -15.34 13.89 -2.01
N ALA A 782 -15.17 12.79 -2.74
CA ALA A 782 -14.37 12.74 -3.94
C ALA A 782 -15.11 11.94 -5.02
N ALA A 783 -15.12 12.43 -6.26
CA ALA A 783 -15.74 11.75 -7.37
C ALA A 783 -14.98 11.99 -8.68
N ASN A 784 -15.08 11.04 -9.60
CA ASN A 784 -14.58 11.17 -10.98
C ASN A 784 -15.59 10.57 -11.95
N TYR A 785 -15.64 11.13 -13.16
CA TYR A 785 -16.51 10.68 -14.24
C TYR A 785 -15.80 10.82 -15.59
N TYR A 786 -15.65 9.73 -16.35
CA TYR A 786 -15.08 9.75 -17.70
C TYR A 786 -16.19 10.02 -18.73
N LEU A 787 -15.98 11.07 -19.52
CA LEU A 787 -16.86 11.49 -20.61
C LEU A 787 -16.55 10.71 -21.89
N ASN A 788 -15.26 10.57 -22.21
CA ASN A 788 -14.80 9.85 -23.39
C ASN A 788 -13.47 9.14 -23.11
N VAL A 789 -13.37 7.89 -23.55
CA VAL A 789 -12.12 7.14 -23.63
C VAL A 789 -12.11 6.44 -24.98
N GLU A 790 -11.10 6.70 -25.81
CA GLU A 790 -11.01 6.10 -27.14
C GLU A 790 -9.56 5.73 -27.47
N TYR A 791 -9.40 4.67 -28.25
CA TYR A 791 -8.13 4.26 -28.83
C TYR A 791 -8.23 4.27 -30.35
N CYS A 792 -7.24 4.85 -31.01
CA CYS A 792 -7.20 4.99 -32.46
C CYS A 792 -5.95 4.30 -33.03
N PRO A 793 -6.04 3.02 -33.46
CA PRO A 793 -4.97 2.36 -34.21
C PRO A 793 -4.47 3.17 -35.40
N THR A 794 -5.38 3.84 -36.13
CA THR A 794 -5.08 4.80 -37.20
C THR A 794 -5.98 6.02 -37.04
N ALA A 795 -5.64 7.15 -37.67
CA ALA A 795 -6.45 8.36 -37.61
C ALA A 795 -7.91 8.18 -38.08
N ALA A 796 -8.14 7.22 -39.00
CA ALA A 796 -9.46 6.90 -39.54
C ALA A 796 -10.21 5.80 -38.76
N ASN A 797 -9.52 5.06 -37.89
CA ASN A 797 -10.09 3.94 -37.14
C ASN A 797 -9.94 4.20 -35.65
N CYS A 798 -10.97 4.78 -35.05
CA CYS A 798 -11.08 5.07 -33.63
C CYS A 798 -12.26 4.32 -33.03
N ALA A 799 -12.09 3.77 -31.83
CA ALA A 799 -13.16 3.07 -31.14
C ALA A 799 -13.17 3.35 -29.64
N ASN A 800 -14.37 3.39 -29.07
CA ASN A 800 -14.61 3.41 -27.63
C ASN A 800 -14.54 1.98 -27.07
N SER A 801 -13.44 1.30 -27.36
CA SER A 801 -13.14 -0.05 -26.91
C SER A 801 -11.63 -0.24 -26.77
N THR A 802 -11.20 -1.13 -25.88
CA THR A 802 -9.78 -1.46 -25.72
C THR A 802 -9.20 -2.10 -26.97
N LEU A 803 -7.87 -2.06 -27.12
CA LEU A 803 -7.20 -2.71 -28.23
C LEU A 803 -6.97 -4.20 -27.93
N SER A 804 -7.30 -5.07 -28.88
CA SER A 804 -7.04 -6.50 -28.73
C SER A 804 -5.53 -6.76 -28.70
N GLY A 805 -5.08 -7.58 -27.75
CA GLY A 805 -3.66 -7.86 -27.54
C GLY A 805 -2.88 -6.75 -26.81
N ASP A 806 -3.50 -5.63 -26.47
CA ASP A 806 -2.87 -4.53 -25.74
C ASP A 806 -3.16 -4.55 -24.23
N TYR A 807 -2.26 -3.94 -23.46
CA TYR A 807 -2.41 -3.82 -22.00
C TYR A 807 -3.59 -2.94 -21.57
N SER A 808 -4.12 -2.07 -22.44
CA SER A 808 -5.33 -1.29 -22.19
C SER A 808 -6.55 -2.14 -21.82
N ALA A 809 -6.61 -3.42 -22.20
CA ALA A 809 -7.67 -4.35 -21.80
C ALA A 809 -7.97 -4.34 -20.29
N ASN A 810 -6.91 -4.19 -19.47
CA ASN A 810 -6.99 -4.20 -18.01
C ASN A 810 -6.51 -2.88 -17.37
N GLN A 811 -6.12 -1.86 -18.13
CA GLN A 811 -5.69 -0.55 -17.59
C GLN A 811 -6.77 0.54 -17.68
N VAL A 812 -7.94 0.21 -18.25
CA VAL A 812 -9.07 1.13 -18.36
C VAL A 812 -9.83 1.22 -17.02
N PRO A 813 -9.97 2.43 -16.45
CA PRO A 813 -10.59 2.64 -15.14
C PRO A 813 -12.12 2.57 -15.20
N PRO A 814 -12.79 2.54 -14.04
CA PRO A 814 -14.24 2.69 -13.96
C PRO A 814 -14.73 4.01 -14.58
N LYS A 815 -15.87 3.98 -15.26
CA LYS A 815 -16.53 5.15 -15.85
C LYS A 815 -16.79 6.22 -14.81
N TYR A 816 -17.18 5.83 -13.61
CA TYR A 816 -17.34 6.72 -12.49
C TYR A 816 -17.05 6.00 -11.17
N SER A 817 -16.51 6.76 -10.23
CA SER A 817 -16.32 6.33 -8.84
C SER A 817 -16.59 7.51 -7.93
N ALA A 818 -17.07 7.21 -6.73
CA ALA A 818 -17.39 8.20 -5.70
C ALA A 818 -16.96 7.68 -4.33
N ASN A 819 -16.50 8.57 -3.47
CA ASN A 819 -16.11 8.28 -2.11
C ASN A 819 -16.64 9.37 -1.19
N ILE A 820 -17.24 8.96 -0.08
CA ILE A 820 -17.66 9.87 1.00
C ILE A 820 -17.04 9.38 2.31
N THR A 821 -16.39 10.29 3.04
CA THR A 821 -15.84 10.03 4.37
C THR A 821 -16.46 11.02 5.34
N LEU A 822 -17.05 10.52 6.42
CA LEU A 822 -17.63 11.33 7.49
C LEU A 822 -16.92 11.00 8.80
N SER A 823 -16.60 12.02 9.60
CA SER A 823 -16.05 11.84 10.94
C SER A 823 -16.51 12.90 11.93
N GLN A 824 -16.51 12.56 13.20
CA GLN A 824 -16.88 13.42 14.31
C GLN A 824 -15.90 13.25 15.47
N LYS A 825 -15.42 14.37 16.01
CA LYS A 825 -14.70 14.41 17.28
C LYS A 825 -15.67 14.54 18.45
N LEU A 826 -15.43 13.75 19.49
CA LEU A 826 -16.23 13.60 20.71
C LEU A 826 -15.27 13.60 21.92
N LEU A 827 -15.82 13.73 23.13
CA LEU A 827 -15.05 13.68 24.38
C LEU A 827 -13.84 14.65 24.37
N ASP A 828 -14.10 15.94 24.16
CA ASP A 828 -13.05 16.98 24.11
C ASP A 828 -11.90 16.68 23.12
N ASP A 829 -12.27 16.14 21.95
CA ASP A 829 -11.35 15.71 20.87
C ASP A 829 -10.51 14.45 21.19
N ASP A 830 -10.81 13.70 22.26
CA ASP A 830 -10.12 12.45 22.59
C ASP A 830 -10.67 11.25 21.82
N LEU A 831 -11.94 11.26 21.42
CA LEU A 831 -12.55 10.21 20.60
C LEU A 831 -12.89 10.76 19.20
N THR A 832 -12.40 10.13 18.15
CA THR A 832 -12.86 10.37 16.77
C THR A 832 -13.54 9.12 16.25
N VAL A 833 -14.77 9.25 15.77
CA VAL A 833 -15.51 8.16 15.11
C VAL A 833 -15.85 8.57 13.69
N GLY A 834 -15.86 7.62 12.77
CA GLY A 834 -16.19 7.90 11.39
C GLY A 834 -16.43 6.68 10.53
N GLY A 835 -16.77 6.93 9.28
CA GLY A 835 -16.95 5.91 8.26
C GLY A 835 -16.67 6.43 6.87
N ARG A 836 -16.36 5.50 5.97
CA ARG A 836 -16.10 5.75 4.55
C ARG A 836 -17.00 4.84 3.71
N ALA A 837 -17.71 5.42 2.74
CA ALA A 837 -18.42 4.65 1.72
C ALA A 837 -17.80 4.93 0.36
N SER A 838 -17.36 3.88 -0.33
CA SER A 838 -16.74 3.96 -1.66
C SER A 838 -17.60 3.19 -2.67
N TYR A 839 -17.88 3.81 -3.80
CA TYR A 839 -18.57 3.21 -4.94
C TYR A 839 -17.67 3.13 -6.16
N VAL A 840 -17.64 1.95 -6.77
CA VAL A 840 -16.92 1.68 -8.02
C VAL A 840 -17.94 1.31 -9.09
N GLY A 841 -17.97 2.07 -10.19
CA GLY A 841 -18.86 1.86 -11.32
C GLY A 841 -18.37 0.81 -12.34
N PRO A 842 -19.09 0.65 -13.46
CA PRO A 842 -18.66 -0.21 -14.57
C PRO A 842 -17.42 0.39 -15.26
N ARG A 843 -16.70 -0.41 -16.05
CA ARG A 843 -15.57 0.05 -16.91
C ARG A 843 -15.99 1.20 -17.82
N SER A 844 -15.10 2.16 -18.08
CA SER A 844 -15.41 3.34 -18.91
C SER A 844 -15.72 3.01 -20.37
N ILE A 845 -15.08 1.98 -20.92
CA ILE A 845 -15.33 1.42 -22.26
C ILE A 845 -15.28 -0.10 -22.27
N GLY A 846 -15.86 -0.72 -23.30
CA GLY A 846 -15.89 -2.17 -23.48
C GLY A 846 -14.57 -2.75 -24.01
N TYR A 847 -14.50 -4.08 -24.08
CA TYR A 847 -13.40 -4.78 -24.73
C TYR A 847 -13.59 -4.76 -26.25
N GLY A 848 -12.53 -4.45 -27.01
CA GLY A 848 -12.59 -4.44 -28.48
C GLY A 848 -12.71 -5.85 -29.09
N ALA A 849 -13.01 -5.96 -30.38
CA ALA A 849 -13.09 -7.26 -31.04
C ALA A 849 -11.77 -8.04 -30.91
N VAL A 850 -11.84 -9.28 -30.41
CA VAL A 850 -10.67 -10.16 -30.23
C VAL A 850 -10.06 -10.47 -31.60
N GLN A 851 -8.80 -10.12 -31.80
CA GLN A 851 -8.02 -10.57 -32.96
C GLN A 851 -7.48 -11.99 -32.70
N TYR A 852 -7.44 -12.81 -33.75
CA TYR A 852 -6.92 -14.18 -33.67
C TYR A 852 -5.40 -14.21 -33.37
N GLY A 853 -4.91 -15.36 -32.90
CA GLY A 853 -3.49 -15.56 -32.57
C GLY A 853 -3.10 -15.04 -31.18
N ALA A 854 -1.88 -14.54 -31.02
CA ALA A 854 -1.35 -14.13 -29.71
C ALA A 854 -2.12 -12.96 -29.05
N ALA A 855 -2.86 -12.17 -29.83
CA ALA A 855 -3.71 -11.08 -29.32
C ALA A 855 -4.94 -11.57 -28.54
N ALA A 856 -5.41 -12.80 -28.78
CA ALA A 856 -6.54 -13.40 -28.07
C ALA A 856 -6.21 -13.86 -26.64
N ILE A 857 -4.94 -13.77 -26.22
CA ILE A 857 -4.48 -14.36 -24.95
C ILE A 857 -4.81 -13.47 -23.74
N ILE A 858 -5.02 -12.15 -23.91
CA ILE A 858 -5.41 -11.28 -22.79
C ILE A 858 -6.89 -11.47 -22.47
N ALA A 859 -7.17 -11.79 -21.20
CA ALA A 859 -8.52 -11.87 -20.70
C ALA A 859 -8.86 -10.54 -19.98
N PRO A 860 -9.98 -9.90 -20.32
CA PRO A 860 -10.43 -8.75 -19.54
C PRO A 860 -10.86 -9.21 -18.14
N ILE A 861 -10.34 -8.57 -17.10
CA ILE A 861 -10.78 -8.85 -15.73
C ILE A 861 -12.23 -8.41 -15.57
N ILE A 862 -13.11 -9.34 -15.18
CA ILE A 862 -14.53 -9.06 -15.04
C ILE A 862 -14.81 -8.57 -13.62
N TRP A 863 -15.41 -7.38 -13.50
CA TRP A 863 -15.97 -6.87 -12.25
C TRP A 863 -17.38 -6.33 -12.48
N GLN A 864 -18.17 -6.29 -11.42
CA GLN A 864 -19.47 -5.62 -11.37
C GLN A 864 -19.38 -4.38 -10.48
N PRO A 865 -20.24 -3.37 -10.65
CA PRO A 865 -20.27 -2.23 -9.74
C PRO A 865 -20.53 -2.66 -8.30
N TYR A 866 -19.85 -2.04 -7.34
CA TYR A 866 -19.95 -2.41 -5.92
C TYR A 866 -19.81 -1.22 -4.97
N TRP A 867 -20.32 -1.41 -3.76
CA TRP A 867 -20.11 -0.53 -2.61
C TRP A 867 -19.20 -1.20 -1.59
N LEU A 868 -18.28 -0.43 -1.02
CA LEU A 868 -17.54 -0.79 0.19
C LEU A 868 -17.87 0.22 1.29
N VAL A 869 -18.08 -0.28 2.49
CA VAL A 869 -18.34 0.53 3.69
C VAL A 869 -17.31 0.17 4.73
N ASP A 870 -16.53 1.16 5.16
CA ASP A 870 -15.55 1.03 6.24
C ASP A 870 -16.00 1.89 7.42
N VAL A 871 -15.73 1.44 8.65
CA VAL A 871 -15.98 2.22 9.88
C VAL A 871 -14.72 2.24 10.73
N PHE A 872 -14.47 3.35 11.42
CA PHE A 872 -13.29 3.50 12.26
C PHE A 872 -13.59 4.29 13.54
N ALA A 873 -12.79 4.03 14.56
CA ALA A 873 -12.74 4.79 15.80
C ALA A 873 -11.29 4.97 16.24
N GLU A 874 -10.95 6.17 16.73
CA GLU A 874 -9.64 6.54 17.24
C GLU A 874 -9.81 7.15 18.63
N TYR A 875 -9.09 6.64 19.62
CA TYR A 875 -9.17 7.11 21.00
C TYR A 875 -7.80 7.49 21.52
N LYS A 876 -7.63 8.75 21.93
CA LYS A 876 -6.44 9.24 22.62
C LYS A 876 -6.46 8.75 24.06
N LEU A 877 -5.79 7.63 24.30
CA LEU A 877 -5.68 7.06 25.64
C LEU A 877 -4.88 8.00 26.57
N THR A 878 -3.84 8.64 26.03
CA THR A 878 -3.08 9.72 26.68
C THR A 878 -2.69 10.75 25.62
N LYS A 879 -2.03 11.85 26.03
CA LYS A 879 -1.43 12.81 25.09
C LYS A 879 -0.35 12.20 24.16
N ASP A 880 0.14 11.01 24.49
CA ASP A 880 1.25 10.35 23.80
C ASP A 880 0.82 9.07 23.10
N ILE A 881 -0.31 8.45 23.49
CA ILE A 881 -0.78 7.14 23.01
C ILE A 881 -2.18 7.26 22.39
N THR A 882 -2.34 6.75 21.18
CA THR A 882 -3.61 6.66 20.47
C THR A 882 -3.92 5.20 20.10
N LEU A 883 -5.15 4.76 20.41
CA LEU A 883 -5.71 3.49 19.98
C LEU A 883 -6.59 3.71 18.75
N ARG A 884 -6.58 2.76 17.81
CA ARG A 884 -7.38 2.81 16.58
C ARG A 884 -8.03 1.47 16.30
N ALA A 885 -9.31 1.48 15.98
CA ALA A 885 -10.04 0.30 15.53
C ALA A 885 -10.70 0.60 14.19
N THR A 886 -10.57 -0.30 13.22
CA THR A 886 -11.17 -0.18 11.88
C THR A 886 -11.83 -1.49 11.50
N VAL A 887 -13.04 -1.42 10.93
CA VAL A 887 -13.67 -2.53 10.20
C VAL A 887 -13.74 -2.14 8.74
N GLU A 888 -12.94 -2.81 7.92
CA GLU A 888 -12.92 -2.66 6.47
C GLU A 888 -13.97 -3.60 5.85
N ASN A 889 -14.66 -3.17 4.78
CA ASN A 889 -15.69 -3.96 4.11
C ASN A 889 -16.75 -4.52 5.08
N LEU A 890 -17.38 -3.65 5.87
CA LEU A 890 -18.35 -3.98 6.92
C LEU A 890 -19.48 -4.90 6.43
N THR A 891 -19.95 -4.68 5.20
CA THR A 891 -21.00 -5.46 4.55
C THR A 891 -20.53 -6.83 4.04
N ASP A 892 -19.25 -7.15 4.16
CA ASP A 892 -18.63 -8.39 3.69
C ASP A 892 -18.90 -8.67 2.21
N GLN A 893 -18.86 -7.61 1.40
CA GLN A 893 -19.10 -7.63 -0.04
C GLN A 893 -18.02 -8.45 -0.74
N TYR A 894 -18.42 -9.32 -1.67
CA TYR A 894 -17.55 -9.98 -2.63
C TYR A 894 -17.39 -9.07 -3.84
N TYR A 895 -16.15 -8.71 -4.18
CA TYR A 895 -15.82 -7.78 -5.26
C TYR A 895 -14.49 -8.15 -5.92
N VAL A 896 -14.28 -7.66 -7.13
CA VAL A 896 -13.02 -7.75 -7.88
C VAL A 896 -12.53 -6.32 -8.11
N ASP A 897 -11.30 -6.01 -7.72
CA ASP A 897 -10.74 -4.67 -7.91
C ASP A 897 -10.60 -4.38 -9.43
N PRO A 898 -10.94 -3.16 -9.88
CA PRO A 898 -10.59 -2.73 -11.23
C PRO A 898 -9.06 -2.67 -11.37
N LEU A 899 -8.57 -2.74 -12.60
CA LEU A 899 -7.13 -2.67 -12.91
C LEU A 899 -6.28 -3.85 -12.38
N SER A 900 -6.93 -4.93 -11.93
CA SER A 900 -6.23 -6.19 -11.68
C SER A 900 -5.79 -6.83 -13.00
N LEU A 901 -4.72 -7.63 -12.95
CA LEU A 901 -4.32 -8.53 -14.03
C LEU A 901 -4.72 -9.98 -13.76
N VAL A 902 -5.15 -10.26 -12.52
CA VAL A 902 -5.53 -11.59 -12.04
C VAL A 902 -6.98 -11.56 -11.60
N GLN A 903 -7.75 -12.57 -12.00
CA GLN A 903 -9.17 -12.66 -11.66
C GLN A 903 -9.34 -13.20 -10.23
N GLN A 904 -8.94 -12.39 -9.26
CA GLN A 904 -8.98 -12.67 -7.82
C GLN A 904 -9.91 -11.68 -7.12
N PRO A 905 -10.73 -12.12 -6.16
CA PRO A 905 -11.57 -11.22 -5.40
C PRO A 905 -10.75 -10.44 -4.36
N GLY A 906 -11.20 -9.25 -4.00
CA GLY A 906 -10.63 -8.46 -2.91
C GLY A 906 -11.00 -9.02 -1.52
N PRO A 907 -10.37 -8.50 -0.44
CA PRO A 907 -10.62 -8.97 0.91
C PRO A 907 -12.07 -8.77 1.37
N GLY A 908 -12.62 -9.78 2.04
CA GLY A 908 -13.84 -9.69 2.83
C GLY A 908 -13.66 -8.80 4.07
N ARG A 909 -14.70 -8.76 4.91
CA ARG A 909 -14.73 -8.00 6.17
C ARG A 909 -13.48 -8.24 7.04
N THR A 910 -12.74 -7.18 7.32
CA THR A 910 -11.47 -7.27 8.06
C THR A 910 -11.51 -6.31 9.24
N PHE A 911 -11.28 -6.83 10.45
CA PHE A 911 -11.11 -6.01 11.65
C PHE A 911 -9.63 -5.73 11.86
N ARG A 912 -9.29 -4.50 12.20
CA ARG A 912 -7.94 -4.09 12.61
C ARG A 912 -8.01 -3.33 13.92
N LEU A 913 -7.09 -3.66 14.81
CA LEU A 913 -6.80 -2.85 16.00
C LEU A 913 -5.35 -2.40 15.91
N GLY A 914 -5.11 -1.13 16.17
CA GLY A 914 -3.81 -0.50 16.12
C GLY A 914 -3.58 0.41 17.31
N MET A 915 -2.31 0.64 17.60
CA MET A 915 -1.87 1.57 18.61
C MET A 915 -0.64 2.31 18.09
N SER A 916 -0.60 3.61 18.34
CA SER A 916 0.57 4.44 18.08
C SER A 916 0.96 5.22 19.33
N GLY A 917 2.24 5.22 19.66
CA GLY A 917 2.83 6.00 20.74
C GLY A 917 3.90 6.94 20.20
N LYS A 918 3.83 8.23 20.56
CA LYS A 918 4.86 9.23 20.24
C LYS A 918 5.43 9.79 21.53
N PHE A 919 6.68 9.45 21.83
CA PHE A 919 7.39 9.82 23.06
C PHE A 919 8.56 10.73 22.74
N GLY A 920 9.02 11.54 23.69
CA GLY A 920 10.15 12.43 23.48
C GLY A 920 10.52 13.22 24.73
N GLY A 921 11.56 14.03 24.60
CA GLY A 921 12.13 14.82 25.68
C GLY A 921 12.86 16.06 25.17
N SER A 922 12.93 17.09 26.01
CA SER A 922 13.56 18.39 25.69
C SER A 922 15.06 18.45 25.98
N GLU A 923 15.59 17.43 26.66
CA GLU A 923 17.00 17.31 26.99
C GLU A 923 17.86 16.96 25.77
N THR A 924 19.05 17.55 25.68
CA THR A 924 20.03 17.22 24.65
C THR A 924 20.49 15.77 24.80
N VAL A 925 20.48 15.01 23.70
CA VAL A 925 20.96 13.62 23.68
C VAL A 925 22.50 13.60 23.61
N THR A 926 23.13 13.05 24.64
CA THR A 926 24.56 12.77 24.77
C THR A 926 24.67 11.31 25.21
N PRO A 927 25.80 10.61 24.99
CA PRO A 927 25.99 9.25 25.50
C PRO A 927 25.71 9.14 27.02
N GLY A 928 25.99 10.21 27.78
CA GLY A 928 25.69 10.32 29.21
C GLY A 928 24.29 10.84 29.57
N SER A 929 23.44 11.22 28.61
CA SER A 929 22.02 11.55 28.84
C SER A 929 21.06 10.46 28.34
N LEU A 930 21.54 9.47 27.56
CA LEU A 930 20.83 8.21 27.36
C LEU A 930 20.53 7.50 28.70
N THR A 931 21.37 7.71 29.72
CA THR A 931 21.13 7.26 31.09
C THR A 931 20.16 8.16 31.87
N ARG A 932 19.95 9.42 31.43
CA ARG A 932 18.99 10.40 31.98
C ARG A 932 17.62 10.40 31.30
N LEU A 933 17.44 9.69 30.18
CA LEU A 933 16.12 9.36 29.62
C LEU A 933 15.23 8.64 30.66
N PHE A 934 15.85 8.07 31.68
CA PHE A 934 15.22 7.45 32.84
C PHE A 934 15.20 8.34 34.08
N ALA A 935 15.59 9.61 34.00
CA ALA A 935 15.62 10.51 35.16
C ALA A 935 14.18 10.86 35.61
N PRO A 936 13.94 10.97 36.93
CA PRO A 936 12.59 11.13 37.46
C PRO A 936 11.95 12.46 37.05
N SER A 937 10.74 12.40 36.51
CA SER A 937 9.72 13.43 36.75
C SER A 937 8.47 12.75 37.32
N ALA A 938 7.53 13.47 37.92
CA ALA A 938 6.56 12.92 38.87
C ALA A 938 5.70 11.75 38.35
N ALA A 939 5.38 10.80 39.26
CA ALA A 939 4.64 9.52 39.14
C ALA A 939 5.47 8.38 38.50
N VAL A 940 5.91 7.34 39.23
CA VAL A 940 5.21 6.48 40.21
C VAL A 940 6.08 6.22 41.46
N ALA A 941 5.66 6.60 42.67
CA ALA A 941 6.51 6.41 43.87
C ALA A 941 6.68 4.93 44.31
N ASN A 942 5.87 4.01 43.78
CA ASN A 942 5.83 2.60 44.21
C ASN A 942 5.27 1.69 43.09
N TRP A 943 6.03 0.67 42.69
CA TRP A 943 5.64 -0.36 41.73
C TRP A 943 4.73 -1.44 42.34
N SER A 944 4.43 -1.40 43.63
CA SER A 944 3.51 -2.34 44.26
C SER A 944 2.09 -2.21 43.70
N GLY A 945 1.46 -3.32 43.33
CA GLY A 945 0.07 -3.34 42.89
C GLY A 945 -0.23 -4.39 41.83
N PHE A 946 -1.52 -4.53 41.51
CA PHE A 946 -1.96 -5.35 40.39
C PHE A 946 -1.72 -4.60 39.08
N HIS A 947 -1.33 -5.32 38.04
CA HIS A 947 -1.21 -4.76 36.69
C HIS A 947 -1.81 -5.69 35.66
N ALA A 948 -2.43 -5.11 34.64
CA ALA A 948 -2.93 -5.84 33.48
C ALA A 948 -2.65 -5.07 32.20
N GLY A 949 -2.44 -5.80 31.11
CA GLY A 949 -1.98 -5.18 29.88
C GLY A 949 -2.12 -6.05 28.64
N VAL A 950 -1.83 -5.42 27.50
CA VAL A 950 -1.69 -6.09 26.21
C VAL A 950 -0.22 -6.22 25.88
N ASN A 951 0.15 -7.26 25.13
CA ASN A 951 1.51 -7.42 24.63
C ASN A 951 1.51 -7.89 23.17
N THR A 952 2.61 -7.58 22.49
CA THR A 952 2.95 -8.08 21.17
C THR A 952 4.38 -8.57 21.18
N ALA A 953 4.69 -9.65 20.46
CA ALA A 953 6.06 -10.13 20.34
C ALA A 953 6.40 -10.53 18.91
N TYR A 954 7.65 -10.28 18.53
CA TYR A 954 8.30 -10.96 17.42
C TYR A 954 8.94 -12.23 17.94
N ASN A 955 8.57 -13.37 17.35
CA ASN A 955 8.96 -14.71 17.77
C ASN A 955 9.86 -15.30 16.68
N SER A 956 11.03 -15.82 17.04
CA SER A 956 11.91 -16.56 16.14
C SER A 956 11.84 -18.05 16.49
N ALA A 957 10.70 -18.68 16.23
CA ALA A 957 10.47 -20.08 16.60
C ALA A 957 11.34 -21.03 15.77
N LYS A 958 11.97 -22.01 16.43
CA LYS A 958 12.73 -23.08 15.80
C LYS A 958 12.01 -24.39 16.03
N PHE A 959 11.46 -24.97 14.97
CA PHE A 959 10.96 -26.33 14.95
C PHE A 959 12.14 -27.26 14.65
N GLY A 960 12.44 -28.16 15.57
CA GLY A 960 13.46 -29.19 15.42
C GLY A 960 12.86 -30.56 15.68
N GLY A 961 13.43 -31.61 15.09
CA GLY A 961 12.91 -32.95 15.32
C GLY A 961 13.40 -33.98 14.32
N ALA A 962 12.93 -35.20 14.53
CA ALA A 962 13.12 -36.31 13.61
C ALA A 962 11.76 -36.92 13.25
N MET A 963 11.62 -37.32 12.00
CA MET A 963 10.47 -38.08 11.53
C MET A 963 10.93 -39.51 11.26
N THR A 964 10.23 -40.49 11.85
CA THR A 964 10.51 -41.92 11.70
C THR A 964 9.28 -42.64 11.15
N ALA A 965 9.45 -43.93 10.82
CA ALA A 965 8.30 -44.81 10.69
C ALA A 965 7.50 -44.89 12.02
N LEU A 966 6.25 -45.34 11.95
CA LEU A 966 5.35 -45.37 13.13
C LEU A 966 5.89 -46.24 14.27
N ASP A 967 6.63 -47.28 13.94
CA ASP A 967 7.30 -48.19 14.89
C ASP A 967 8.60 -47.61 15.49
N GLY A 968 8.99 -46.39 15.07
CA GLY A 968 10.20 -45.71 15.53
C GLY A 968 11.47 -46.06 14.72
N SER A 969 11.39 -46.92 13.71
CA SER A 969 12.53 -47.24 12.86
C SER A 969 12.94 -46.06 11.97
N ALA A 970 14.25 -45.89 11.79
CA ALA A 970 14.80 -44.88 10.88
C ALA A 970 14.60 -45.33 9.43
N ASP A 971 14.00 -44.46 8.62
CA ASP A 971 13.76 -44.67 7.20
C ASP A 971 14.09 -43.39 6.44
N GLY A 972 14.74 -43.53 5.28
CA GLY A 972 15.22 -42.38 4.49
C GLY A 972 14.10 -41.52 3.93
N HIS A 973 12.92 -42.10 3.66
CA HIS A 973 11.76 -41.33 3.20
C HIS A 973 11.14 -40.54 4.35
N ALA A 974 10.93 -41.18 5.51
CA ALA A 974 10.44 -40.51 6.70
C ALA A 974 11.34 -39.35 7.13
N ALA A 975 12.67 -39.52 7.11
CA ALA A 975 13.62 -38.50 7.52
C ALA A 975 13.52 -37.19 6.72
N ASN A 976 13.12 -37.26 5.44
CA ASN A 976 12.95 -36.08 4.56
C ASN A 976 11.73 -35.21 4.93
N GLU A 977 10.81 -35.73 5.75
CA GLU A 977 9.59 -35.02 6.18
C GLU A 977 9.77 -34.26 7.51
N ALA A 978 10.96 -34.26 8.12
CA ALA A 978 11.19 -33.57 9.40
C ALA A 978 11.08 -32.03 9.26
N PRO A 979 10.32 -31.34 10.13
CA PRO A 979 10.01 -29.91 10.01
C PRO A 979 11.15 -29.01 10.54
N ASN A 980 12.42 -29.36 10.26
CA ASN A 980 13.61 -28.66 10.76
C ASN A 980 13.74 -27.24 10.19
N GLN A 981 12.95 -26.31 10.73
CA GLN A 981 12.72 -24.97 10.18
C GLN A 981 12.79 -23.90 11.27
N GLN A 982 13.21 -22.69 10.88
CA GLN A 982 13.19 -21.50 11.72
C GLN A 982 12.23 -20.49 11.12
N VAL A 983 11.28 -20.00 11.92
CA VAL A 983 10.17 -19.15 11.48
C VAL A 983 10.12 -17.87 12.31
N GLY A 984 10.11 -16.74 11.62
CA GLY A 984 9.72 -15.44 12.18
C GLY A 984 8.19 -15.28 12.17
N ALA A 985 7.60 -14.90 13.30
CA ALA A 985 6.16 -14.64 13.38
C ALA A 985 5.81 -13.66 14.49
N LEU A 986 4.64 -13.03 14.37
CA LEU A 986 4.09 -12.19 15.43
C LEU A 986 3.20 -12.99 16.38
N SER A 987 3.14 -12.54 17.62
CA SER A 987 2.17 -12.99 18.61
C SER A 987 1.56 -11.79 19.32
N PHE A 988 0.29 -11.91 19.68
CA PHE A 988 -0.45 -10.87 20.40
C PHE A 988 -1.18 -11.50 21.57
N GLY A 989 -1.08 -10.88 22.74
CA GLY A 989 -1.59 -11.45 23.96
C GLY A 989 -2.05 -10.45 25.00
N LEU A 990 -2.69 -11.00 26.02
CA LEU A 990 -3.02 -10.31 27.26
C LEU A 990 -2.10 -10.82 28.35
N HIS A 991 -1.83 -9.98 29.33
CA HIS A 991 -1.11 -10.38 30.53
C HIS A 991 -1.64 -9.66 31.76
N ALA A 992 -1.46 -10.28 32.91
CA ALA A 992 -1.80 -9.70 34.20
C ALA A 992 -0.84 -10.23 35.27
N GLY A 993 -0.62 -9.44 36.30
CA GLY A 993 0.30 -9.77 37.37
C GLY A 993 0.12 -8.92 38.61
N TYR A 994 0.95 -9.20 39.59
CA TYR A 994 1.06 -8.41 40.81
C TYR A 994 2.53 -8.27 41.16
N ASP A 995 2.96 -7.04 41.41
CA ASP A 995 4.31 -6.73 41.89
C ASP A 995 4.23 -6.21 43.33
N TYR A 996 5.25 -6.52 44.13
CA TYR A 996 5.44 -5.99 45.47
C TYR A 996 6.85 -5.39 45.59
N GLN A 997 6.92 -4.08 45.82
CA GLN A 997 8.17 -3.36 46.00
C GLN A 997 8.52 -3.23 47.48
N PHE A 998 9.70 -3.71 47.87
CA PHE A 998 10.28 -3.53 49.19
C PHE A 998 10.88 -2.13 49.35
N ALA A 999 11.06 -1.69 50.60
CA ALA A 999 11.77 -0.44 50.92
C ALA A 999 13.20 -0.38 50.34
N SER A 1000 13.83 -1.54 50.12
CA SER A 1000 15.14 -1.69 49.46
C SER A 1000 15.13 -1.49 47.94
N ARG A 1001 13.98 -1.11 47.34
CA ARG A 1001 13.73 -0.98 45.89
C ARG A 1001 13.75 -2.30 45.11
N PHE A 1002 13.97 -3.44 45.78
CA PHE A 1002 13.72 -4.74 45.18
C PHE A 1002 12.22 -4.95 44.97
N ILE A 1003 11.88 -5.64 43.89
CA ILE A 1003 10.53 -5.98 43.52
C ILE A 1003 10.45 -7.49 43.32
N VAL A 1004 9.45 -8.12 43.93
CA VAL A 1004 9.07 -9.49 43.61
C VAL A 1004 7.66 -9.47 43.06
N GLY A 1005 7.42 -10.25 42.02
CA GLY A 1005 6.11 -10.29 41.38
C GLY A 1005 5.79 -11.61 40.74
N ILE A 1006 4.54 -11.77 40.34
CA ILE A 1006 4.06 -12.87 39.51
C ILE A 1006 3.32 -12.31 38.33
N GLU A 1007 3.52 -12.89 37.15
CA GLU A 1007 2.82 -12.49 35.93
C GLU A 1007 2.41 -13.72 35.13
N ALA A 1008 1.19 -13.70 34.64
CA ALA A 1008 0.67 -14.67 33.69
C ALA A 1008 0.27 -13.96 32.39
N ASP A 1009 0.49 -14.63 31.27
CA ASP A 1009 0.10 -14.14 29.95
C ASP A 1009 -0.46 -15.25 29.07
N VAL A 1010 -1.26 -14.86 28.09
CA VAL A 1010 -1.72 -15.73 27.00
C VAL A 1010 -1.68 -14.94 25.70
N ALA A 1011 -1.03 -15.51 24.68
CA ALA A 1011 -0.83 -14.91 23.38
C ALA A 1011 -1.29 -15.87 22.27
N LYS A 1012 -2.11 -15.35 21.36
CA LYS A 1012 -2.35 -15.95 20.04
C LYS A 1012 -1.08 -15.76 19.21
N THR A 1013 -0.63 -16.79 18.50
CA THR A 1013 0.56 -16.68 17.64
C THR A 1013 0.20 -17.02 16.20
N ASP A 1014 1.00 -16.49 15.28
CA ASP A 1014 0.98 -16.82 13.85
C ASP A 1014 2.23 -17.64 13.46
N ILE A 1015 2.73 -18.43 14.40
CA ILE A 1015 3.90 -19.27 14.18
C ILE A 1015 3.43 -20.51 13.42
N GLY A 1016 3.80 -20.59 12.15
CA GLY A 1016 3.49 -21.73 11.28
C GLY A 1016 4.64 -22.02 10.31
N ALA A 1017 4.92 -23.30 10.07
CA ALA A 1017 5.96 -23.78 9.16
C ALA A 1017 5.40 -24.91 8.29
N SER A 1018 5.90 -25.08 7.06
CA SER A 1018 5.50 -26.15 6.16
C SER A 1018 6.72 -26.87 5.60
N GLN A 1019 6.80 -28.18 5.83
CA GLN A 1019 7.79 -29.07 5.23
C GLN A 1019 7.16 -29.78 4.03
N VAL A 1020 7.73 -29.56 2.85
CA VAL A 1020 7.29 -30.15 1.58
C VAL A 1020 8.21 -31.31 1.23
N THR A 1021 7.59 -32.46 0.90
CA THR A 1021 8.30 -33.65 0.42
C THR A 1021 7.82 -33.99 -0.98
N PHE A 1022 8.77 -34.13 -1.91
CA PHE A 1022 8.49 -34.48 -3.29
C PHE A 1022 8.48 -36.00 -3.48
N ALA A 1023 7.63 -36.44 -4.40
CA ALA A 1023 7.54 -37.81 -4.90
C ALA A 1023 8.92 -38.30 -5.38
N SER A 1024 9.18 -39.58 -5.15
CA SER A 1024 10.41 -40.26 -5.59
C SER A 1024 10.19 -41.19 -6.79
N GLU A 1025 8.95 -41.26 -7.30
CA GLU A 1025 8.54 -42.29 -8.23
C GLU A 1025 8.65 -41.88 -9.71
N GLY A 1026 9.11 -42.82 -10.54
CA GLY A 1026 9.28 -42.68 -11.98
C GLY A 1026 10.56 -43.34 -12.51
N VAL A 1027 10.56 -43.71 -13.80
CA VAL A 1027 11.75 -44.28 -14.48
C VAL A 1027 12.62 -43.18 -15.09
N ALA A 1028 13.94 -43.30 -14.95
CA ALA A 1028 14.92 -42.28 -15.35
C ALA A 1028 14.88 -41.89 -16.85
N CYS A 1029 14.34 -42.77 -17.71
CA CYS A 1029 14.41 -42.66 -19.17
C CYS A 1029 13.20 -41.98 -19.83
N ASN A 1030 12.09 -41.74 -19.13
CA ASN A 1030 10.89 -41.12 -19.72
C ASN A 1030 10.48 -39.85 -18.95
N CYS A 1031 10.65 -38.70 -19.60
CA CYS A 1031 10.39 -37.37 -19.06
C CYS A 1031 8.90 -37.08 -18.83
N ALA A 1032 7.98 -37.77 -19.53
CA ALA A 1032 6.56 -37.45 -19.50
C ALA A 1032 5.80 -38.05 -18.30
N ASN A 1033 6.34 -39.11 -17.67
CA ASN A 1033 5.64 -39.90 -16.65
C ASN A 1033 6.51 -40.17 -15.40
N ASN A 1034 7.35 -39.21 -15.00
CA ASN A 1034 8.26 -39.33 -13.86
C ASN A 1034 7.95 -38.26 -12.81
N LEU A 1035 7.20 -38.64 -11.77
CA LEU A 1035 6.70 -37.74 -10.72
C LEU A 1035 7.85 -37.06 -9.97
N ALA A 1036 8.96 -37.77 -9.75
CA ALA A 1036 10.16 -37.22 -9.13
C ALA A 1036 10.84 -36.12 -9.96
N ARG A 1037 10.96 -36.32 -11.29
CA ARG A 1037 11.47 -35.27 -12.20
C ARG A 1037 10.51 -34.09 -12.30
N MET A 1038 9.20 -34.34 -12.20
CA MET A 1038 8.16 -33.31 -12.26
C MET A 1038 7.89 -32.62 -10.91
N ARG A 1039 8.68 -32.90 -9.86
CA ARG A 1039 8.52 -32.36 -8.50
C ARG A 1039 7.08 -32.43 -7.98
N GLN A 1040 6.41 -33.56 -8.24
CA GLN A 1040 5.07 -33.76 -7.72
C GLN A 1040 5.11 -33.99 -6.21
N LEU A 1041 4.08 -33.55 -5.50
CA LEU A 1041 4.03 -33.63 -4.04
C LEU A 1041 3.77 -35.07 -3.59
N GLU A 1042 4.52 -35.53 -2.58
CA GLU A 1042 4.28 -36.77 -1.83
C GLU A 1042 3.54 -36.46 -0.52
N ALA A 1043 4.07 -35.52 0.24
CA ALA A 1043 3.51 -35.09 1.51
C ALA A 1043 3.79 -33.62 1.78
N VAL A 1044 2.86 -32.97 2.50
CA VAL A 1044 3.07 -31.65 3.06
C VAL A 1044 2.74 -31.73 4.56
N GLN A 1045 3.76 -31.56 5.39
CA GLN A 1045 3.65 -31.47 6.85
C GLN A 1045 3.58 -30.00 7.25
N GLN A 1046 2.57 -29.62 8.02
CA GLN A 1046 2.44 -28.28 8.57
C GLN A 1046 2.49 -28.32 10.10
N SER A 1047 3.33 -27.48 10.67
CA SER A 1047 3.52 -27.34 12.12
C SER A 1047 3.08 -25.93 12.53
N GLU A 1048 2.08 -25.83 13.40
CA GLU A 1048 1.55 -24.54 13.87
C GLU A 1048 1.50 -24.47 15.40
N ILE A 1049 1.84 -23.31 15.95
CA ILE A 1049 1.58 -22.99 17.35
C ILE A 1049 0.34 -22.11 17.37
N LYS A 1050 -0.75 -22.56 17.99
CA LYS A 1050 -2.02 -21.82 18.00
C LYS A 1050 -2.06 -20.74 19.06
N TRP A 1051 -1.43 -20.99 20.21
CA TRP A 1051 -1.29 -20.06 21.32
C TRP A 1051 -0.10 -20.45 22.21
N LEU A 1052 0.45 -19.46 22.89
CA LEU A 1052 1.52 -19.56 23.88
C LEU A 1052 1.06 -18.85 25.16
N SER A 1053 1.31 -19.44 26.32
CA SER A 1053 0.98 -18.86 27.62
C SER A 1053 2.14 -19.08 28.58
N THR A 1054 2.40 -18.14 29.49
CA THR A 1054 3.41 -18.32 30.53
C THR A 1054 2.87 -17.92 31.90
N VAL A 1055 3.45 -18.50 32.94
CA VAL A 1055 3.28 -18.07 34.33
C VAL A 1055 4.68 -17.93 34.92
N ARG A 1056 5.05 -16.70 35.29
CA ARG A 1056 6.43 -16.32 35.59
C ARG A 1056 6.52 -15.61 36.93
N GLY A 1057 7.51 -15.99 37.73
CA GLY A 1057 8.00 -15.14 38.81
C GLY A 1057 8.85 -14.01 38.23
N ARG A 1058 8.74 -12.82 38.80
CA ARG A 1058 9.52 -11.63 38.46
C ARG A 1058 10.38 -11.24 39.65
N LEU A 1059 11.66 -10.98 39.40
CA LEU A 1059 12.58 -10.36 40.34
C LEU A 1059 13.12 -9.08 39.71
N GLY A 1060 12.73 -7.94 40.25
CA GLY A 1060 13.04 -6.62 39.72
C GLY A 1060 13.80 -5.73 40.71
N TYR A 1061 14.37 -4.66 40.17
CA TYR A 1061 14.96 -3.57 40.91
C TYR A 1061 14.48 -2.25 40.32
N ALA A 1062 13.86 -1.41 41.15
CA ALA A 1062 13.45 -0.06 40.78
C ALA A 1062 14.68 0.86 40.75
N VAL A 1063 15.31 0.95 39.58
CA VAL A 1063 16.45 1.84 39.31
C VAL A 1063 16.09 3.29 39.70
N ASN A 1064 14.84 3.67 39.47
CA ASN A 1064 14.22 4.90 39.96
C ASN A 1064 12.69 4.74 40.01
N ASP A 1065 11.97 5.83 40.25
CA ASP A 1065 10.52 5.89 40.40
C ASP A 1065 9.75 5.68 39.06
N ARG A 1066 10.48 5.50 37.95
CA ARG A 1066 9.89 5.27 36.63
C ARG A 1066 10.48 4.10 35.86
N LEU A 1067 11.65 3.60 36.22
CA LEU A 1067 12.25 2.43 35.57
C LEU A 1067 12.45 1.30 36.56
N MET A 1068 11.84 0.15 36.24
CA MET A 1068 12.15 -1.14 36.83
C MET A 1068 12.90 -2.00 35.81
N LEU A 1069 14.06 -2.53 36.17
CA LEU A 1069 14.69 -3.64 35.45
C LEU A 1069 14.32 -4.94 36.15
N PHE A 1070 14.04 -6.00 35.40
CA PHE A 1070 13.64 -7.29 35.97
C PHE A 1070 14.17 -8.48 35.19
N ALA A 1071 14.41 -9.57 35.92
CA ALA A 1071 14.51 -10.91 35.37
C ALA A 1071 13.19 -11.65 35.64
N SER A 1072 12.84 -12.59 34.77
CA SER A 1072 11.65 -13.42 34.94
C SER A 1072 11.93 -14.86 34.51
N GLY A 1073 11.25 -15.80 35.17
CA GLY A 1073 11.33 -17.21 34.83
C GLY A 1073 10.14 -17.99 35.36
N GLY A 1074 9.80 -19.08 34.71
CA GLY A 1074 8.67 -19.90 35.13
C GLY A 1074 8.29 -20.96 34.10
N VAL A 1075 6.99 -21.30 34.09
CA VAL A 1075 6.42 -22.37 33.28
C VAL A 1075 5.79 -21.77 32.03
N ALA A 1076 5.98 -22.43 30.90
CA ALA A 1076 5.36 -22.06 29.62
C ALA A 1076 4.42 -23.19 29.16
N PHE A 1077 3.35 -22.80 28.47
CA PHE A 1077 2.36 -23.69 27.89
C PHE A 1077 2.15 -23.30 26.44
N MET A 1078 2.02 -24.27 25.54
CA MET A 1078 1.65 -23.98 24.16
C MET A 1078 0.72 -25.04 23.59
N ARG A 1079 -0.13 -24.65 22.64
CA ARG A 1079 -0.88 -25.57 21.78
C ARG A 1079 -0.17 -25.68 20.44
N GLN A 1080 0.34 -26.87 20.13
CA GLN A 1080 0.92 -27.20 18.85
C GLN A 1080 -0.03 -28.12 18.08
N ASP A 1081 -0.36 -27.72 16.87
CA ASP A 1081 -1.14 -28.48 15.92
C ASP A 1081 -0.23 -28.89 14.77
N GLU A 1082 -0.23 -30.18 14.45
CA GLU A 1082 0.51 -30.78 13.35
C GLU A 1082 -0.49 -31.38 12.37
N SER A 1083 -0.37 -31.05 11.08
CA SER A 1083 -1.20 -31.63 10.03
C SER A 1083 -0.33 -32.21 8.91
N ARG A 1084 -0.57 -33.45 8.52
CA ARG A 1084 0.14 -34.12 7.43
C ARG A 1084 -0.80 -34.44 6.28
N THR A 1085 -0.60 -33.80 5.14
CA THR A 1085 -1.37 -34.09 3.93
C THR A 1085 -0.64 -35.13 3.08
N GLN A 1086 -1.30 -36.26 2.82
CA GLN A 1086 -0.84 -37.30 1.90
C GLN A 1086 -1.34 -37.01 0.49
N TYR A 1087 -0.46 -37.17 -0.50
CA TYR A 1087 -0.81 -37.01 -1.91
C TYR A 1087 -0.97 -38.37 -2.62
N ARG A 1088 -1.79 -38.37 -3.68
CA ARG A 1088 -2.00 -39.51 -4.57
C ARG A 1088 -1.71 -39.14 -6.02
N ALA A 1089 -1.23 -40.12 -6.77
CA ALA A 1089 -0.98 -39.98 -8.19
C ALA A 1089 -2.30 -39.93 -8.99
N VAL A 1090 -2.43 -38.95 -9.88
CA VAL A 1090 -3.55 -38.86 -10.83
C VAL A 1090 -3.05 -38.56 -12.24
N ASN A 1091 -3.81 -39.03 -13.22
CA ASN A 1091 -3.54 -38.78 -14.61
C ASN A 1091 -4.16 -37.45 -15.05
N SER A 1092 -3.37 -36.58 -15.67
CA SER A 1092 -3.88 -35.42 -16.39
C SER A 1092 -3.82 -35.69 -17.90
N GLY A 1093 -4.96 -36.04 -18.51
CA GLY A 1093 -5.11 -36.22 -19.96
C GLY A 1093 -4.97 -37.65 -20.49
N ASN A 1094 -4.56 -37.78 -21.77
CA ASN A 1094 -4.55 -39.04 -22.54
C ASN A 1094 -3.40 -40.01 -22.22
N PHE A 1095 -2.59 -39.74 -21.18
CA PHE A 1095 -1.42 -40.57 -20.87
C PHE A 1095 -1.83 -41.81 -20.07
N SER A 1096 -1.34 -43.01 -20.42
CA SER A 1096 -1.63 -44.23 -19.65
C SER A 1096 -0.95 -44.28 -18.26
N TRP A 1097 -0.33 -43.18 -17.81
CA TRP A 1097 0.56 -43.10 -16.65
C TRP A 1097 0.29 -41.82 -15.85
N PRO A 1098 0.51 -41.81 -14.53
CA PRO A 1098 0.30 -40.62 -13.71
C PRO A 1098 1.33 -39.53 -14.01
N THR A 1099 0.85 -38.31 -14.21
CA THR A 1099 1.67 -37.13 -14.53
C THR A 1099 1.60 -36.03 -13.47
N THR A 1100 0.66 -36.14 -12.52
CA THR A 1100 0.42 -35.14 -11.47
C THR A 1100 0.05 -35.80 -10.15
N THR A 1101 0.16 -35.07 -9.04
CA THR A 1101 -0.39 -35.49 -7.75
C THR A 1101 -1.46 -34.53 -7.24
N VAL A 1102 -2.39 -35.06 -6.45
CA VAL A 1102 -3.43 -34.28 -5.75
C VAL A 1102 -3.49 -34.73 -4.30
N ALA A 1103 -3.91 -33.83 -3.41
CA ALA A 1103 -4.16 -34.18 -2.02
C ALA A 1103 -5.18 -35.32 -1.94
N ALA A 1104 -4.87 -36.35 -1.15
CA ALA A 1104 -5.71 -37.52 -0.95
C ALA A 1104 -6.47 -37.42 0.37
N PHE A 1105 -5.75 -37.20 1.47
CA PHE A 1105 -6.28 -36.98 2.80
C PHE A 1105 -5.27 -36.22 3.66
N THR A 1106 -5.75 -35.64 4.76
CA THR A 1106 -4.93 -34.97 5.77
C THR A 1106 -5.18 -35.62 7.12
N GLU A 1107 -4.11 -35.94 7.85
CA GLU A 1107 -4.16 -36.39 9.23
C GLU A 1107 -3.72 -35.25 10.15
N ASP A 1108 -4.53 -34.95 11.17
CA ASP A 1108 -4.24 -33.90 12.15
C ASP A 1108 -3.91 -34.51 13.52
N SER A 1109 -2.96 -33.90 14.22
CA SER A 1109 -2.60 -34.27 15.59
C SER A 1109 -2.24 -33.03 16.38
N SER A 1110 -2.85 -32.88 17.55
CA SER A 1110 -2.64 -31.71 18.40
C SER A 1110 -2.19 -32.09 19.80
N ARG A 1111 -1.30 -31.27 20.37
CA ARG A 1111 -0.80 -31.44 21.73
C ARG A 1111 -0.71 -30.10 22.45
N THR A 1112 -1.05 -30.11 23.74
CA THR A 1112 -0.74 -29.00 24.64
C THR A 1112 0.50 -29.38 25.43
N ARG A 1113 1.56 -28.61 25.29
CA ARG A 1113 2.88 -28.92 25.85
C ARG A 1113 3.20 -27.99 27.02
N VAL A 1114 3.95 -28.53 27.97
CA VAL A 1114 4.51 -27.77 29.09
C VAL A 1114 6.01 -27.63 28.87
N GLY A 1115 6.54 -26.44 29.06
CA GLY A 1115 7.93 -26.09 28.93
C GLY A 1115 8.35 -25.12 30.01
N TYR A 1116 9.55 -24.55 29.87
CA TYR A 1116 10.01 -23.47 30.73
C TYR A 1116 10.24 -22.20 29.92
N VAL A 1117 10.15 -21.06 30.60
CA VAL A 1117 10.50 -19.75 30.05
C VAL A 1117 11.48 -19.05 30.97
N ILE A 1118 12.46 -18.38 30.38
CA ILE A 1118 13.39 -17.51 31.09
C ILE A 1118 13.61 -16.24 30.26
N GLY A 1119 13.83 -15.12 30.94
CA GLY A 1119 14.20 -13.89 30.28
C GLY A 1119 14.29 -12.70 31.22
N GLY A 1120 14.28 -11.51 30.65
CA GLY A 1120 14.39 -10.27 31.40
C GLY A 1120 14.03 -9.06 30.55
N GLY A 1121 13.80 -7.94 31.22
CA GLY A 1121 13.31 -6.74 30.56
C GLY A 1121 13.38 -5.50 31.44
N GLY A 1122 12.89 -4.40 30.86
CA GLY A 1122 12.68 -3.14 31.53
C GLY A 1122 11.21 -2.74 31.44
N GLU A 1123 10.69 -2.14 32.51
CA GLU A 1123 9.36 -1.55 32.55
C GLU A 1123 9.47 -0.08 32.93
N PHE A 1124 8.86 0.80 32.14
CA PHE A 1124 8.94 2.24 32.25
C PHE A 1124 7.56 2.86 32.50
N ALA A 1125 7.39 3.60 33.59
CA ALA A 1125 6.15 4.31 33.91
C ALA A 1125 6.02 5.59 33.06
N VAL A 1126 4.93 5.70 32.31
CA VAL A 1126 4.67 6.81 31.37
C VAL A 1126 3.80 7.90 32.01
N GLY A 1127 2.98 7.54 33.01
CA GLY A 1127 2.11 8.45 33.76
C GLY A 1127 0.67 7.93 33.87
N GLY A 1128 -0.12 8.43 34.84
CA GLY A 1128 -1.54 8.05 34.98
C GLY A 1128 -1.78 6.55 35.22
N ALA A 1129 -0.92 5.91 36.02
CA ALA A 1129 -0.88 4.47 36.28
C ALA A 1129 -0.48 3.57 35.07
N TRP A 1130 -0.09 4.16 33.93
CA TRP A 1130 0.37 3.42 32.76
C TRP A 1130 1.88 3.20 32.75
N SER A 1131 2.30 2.02 32.27
CA SER A 1131 3.70 1.68 31.98
C SER A 1131 3.86 0.94 30.64
N ILE A 1132 5.07 1.02 30.08
CA ILE A 1132 5.50 0.28 28.88
C ILE A 1132 6.60 -0.69 29.30
N LYS A 1133 6.48 -1.94 28.87
CA LYS A 1133 7.43 -3.02 29.17
C LYS A 1133 8.09 -3.49 27.88
N ALA A 1134 9.40 -3.68 27.90
CA ALA A 1134 10.12 -4.39 26.85
C ALA A 1134 10.88 -5.57 27.48
N GLU A 1135 10.70 -6.76 26.93
CA GLU A 1135 11.32 -7.99 27.47
C GLU A 1135 11.82 -8.91 26.35
N TYR A 1136 12.92 -9.60 26.63
CA TYR A 1136 13.42 -10.71 25.83
C TYR A 1136 13.15 -12.01 26.57
N LEU A 1137 12.47 -12.95 25.94
CA LEU A 1137 12.07 -14.23 26.52
C LEU A 1137 12.55 -15.39 25.66
N LEU A 1138 12.95 -16.48 26.29
CA LEU A 1138 13.20 -17.77 25.63
C LEU A 1138 12.29 -18.80 26.27
N ALA A 1139 11.30 -19.28 25.50
CA ALA A 1139 10.49 -20.44 25.87
C ALA A 1139 11.03 -21.71 25.19
N ARG A 1140 11.19 -22.80 25.93
CA ARG A 1140 11.66 -24.10 25.41
C ARG A 1140 10.70 -25.22 25.79
N PHE A 1141 10.35 -26.04 24.81
CA PHE A 1141 9.48 -27.20 24.94
C PHE A 1141 10.21 -28.46 24.45
N THR A 1142 10.41 -29.43 25.35
CA THR A 1142 11.13 -30.69 25.11
C THR A 1142 10.27 -31.75 24.45
N GLY A 1143 10.89 -32.67 23.70
CA GLY A 1143 10.33 -33.70 22.81
C GLY A 1143 8.90 -34.16 23.07
N GLU A 1144 8.03 -33.92 22.09
CA GLU A 1144 6.65 -34.40 22.06
C GLU A 1144 6.42 -35.20 20.76
N ASP A 1145 5.72 -36.32 20.87
CA ASP A 1145 5.49 -37.21 19.74
C ASP A 1145 4.10 -37.00 19.11
N PHE A 1146 4.08 -36.91 17.78
CA PHE A 1146 2.87 -36.85 16.95
C PHE A 1146 2.86 -38.06 16.02
N THR A 1147 1.71 -38.70 15.87
CA THR A 1147 1.56 -39.93 15.06
C THR A 1147 0.57 -39.71 13.93
N PHE A 1148 0.93 -40.16 12.73
CA PHE A 1148 0.09 -40.18 11.54
C PHE A 1148 0.01 -41.64 11.09
N ALA A 1149 -1.08 -42.31 11.46
CA ALA A 1149 -1.21 -43.76 11.36
C ALA A 1149 -1.42 -44.23 9.92
N ASP A 1150 -1.96 -43.36 9.05
CA ASP A 1150 -2.27 -43.67 7.65
C ASP A 1150 -1.22 -43.15 6.66
N ALA A 1151 -0.31 -42.29 7.12
CA ALA A 1151 0.82 -41.80 6.36
C ALA A 1151 1.69 -42.94 5.83
N ARG A 1152 1.97 -42.98 4.53
CA ARG A 1152 2.85 -43.99 3.90
C ARG A 1152 3.96 -43.29 3.12
N ALA A 1153 5.01 -44.02 2.76
CA ALA A 1153 6.00 -43.49 1.81
C ALA A 1153 5.46 -43.58 0.38
N GLY A 1154 5.84 -42.62 -0.45
CA GLY A 1154 5.36 -42.50 -1.82
C GLY A 1154 3.92 -42.00 -1.95
N VAL A 1155 3.50 -41.81 -3.19
CA VAL A 1155 2.16 -41.36 -3.57
C VAL A 1155 1.21 -42.54 -3.66
N LEU A 1156 -0.03 -42.38 -3.15
CA LEU A 1156 -1.02 -43.45 -3.25
C LEU A 1156 -1.35 -43.72 -4.73
N PRO A 1157 -1.41 -44.98 -5.16
CA PRO A 1157 -1.82 -45.31 -6.53
C PRO A 1157 -3.27 -44.89 -6.79
N GLY A 1158 -3.54 -44.35 -7.98
CA GLY A 1158 -4.89 -44.34 -8.55
C GLY A 1158 -5.33 -45.75 -8.97
N ASN A 1159 -6.34 -45.91 -9.84
CA ASN A 1159 -6.88 -47.19 -10.34
C ASN A 1159 -5.88 -48.13 -11.11
N PHE A 1160 -4.58 -48.14 -10.78
CA PHE A 1160 -3.51 -48.87 -11.48
C PHE A 1160 -2.98 -50.08 -10.69
N VAL A 1161 -2.50 -51.09 -11.43
CA VAL A 1161 -2.03 -52.41 -10.95
C VAL A 1161 -0.49 -52.47 -10.79
N THR A 1162 0.22 -51.36 -11.01
CA THR A 1162 1.66 -51.22 -10.69
C THR A 1162 1.85 -50.14 -9.62
N PRO A 1163 2.52 -50.43 -8.49
CA PRO A 1163 2.85 -49.45 -7.47
C PRO A 1163 3.90 -48.46 -7.92
N ALA A 1164 3.76 -47.26 -7.36
CA ALA A 1164 4.87 -46.34 -7.19
C ALA A 1164 5.83 -46.88 -6.10
N THR A 1165 5.34 -47.63 -5.10
CA THR A 1165 6.14 -48.46 -4.17
C THR A 1165 5.35 -49.68 -3.65
N TYR A 1166 5.85 -50.91 -3.87
CA TYR A 1166 5.24 -52.16 -3.33
C TYR A 1166 5.48 -52.34 -1.81
N ALA A 1167 6.23 -51.43 -1.16
CA ALA A 1167 6.87 -51.68 0.12
C ALA A 1167 6.62 -50.57 1.15
N THR A 1168 5.37 -50.29 1.51
CA THR A 1168 5.08 -49.30 2.56
C THR A 1168 3.96 -49.77 3.48
N SER A 1169 4.33 -50.30 4.65
CA SER A 1169 3.40 -50.82 5.65
C SER A 1169 3.27 -49.95 6.91
N SER A 1170 4.07 -48.89 7.07
CA SER A 1170 4.18 -48.17 8.34
C SER A 1170 3.77 -46.69 8.23
N GLY A 1171 3.05 -46.22 9.25
CA GLY A 1171 2.71 -44.81 9.49
C GLY A 1171 3.92 -43.90 9.66
N ARG A 1172 3.70 -42.66 10.11
CA ARG A 1172 4.74 -41.72 10.49
C ARG A 1172 4.66 -41.34 11.95
N LYS A 1173 5.82 -41.12 12.55
CA LYS A 1173 5.97 -40.57 13.89
C LYS A 1173 6.93 -39.39 13.87
N LEU A 1174 6.45 -38.21 14.24
CA LEU A 1174 7.23 -36.99 14.39
C LEU A 1174 7.58 -36.81 15.87
N SER A 1175 8.88 -36.73 16.19
CA SER A 1175 9.34 -36.27 17.50
C SER A 1175 9.77 -34.81 17.40
N SER A 1176 9.00 -33.91 18.02
CA SER A 1176 9.11 -32.46 17.85
C SER A 1176 9.70 -31.75 19.08
N ASN A 1177 10.68 -30.89 18.88
CA ASN A 1177 11.25 -29.96 19.85
C ASN A 1177 11.03 -28.53 19.35
N VAL A 1178 10.69 -27.61 20.26
CA VAL A 1178 10.40 -26.22 19.89
C VAL A 1178 11.08 -25.25 20.85
N ASP A 1179 11.90 -24.37 20.29
CA ASP A 1179 12.50 -23.22 20.99
C ASP A 1179 11.91 -21.92 20.43
N ILE A 1180 11.48 -21.00 21.28
CA ILE A 1180 10.85 -19.72 20.90
C ILE A 1180 11.51 -18.55 21.64
N PRO A 1181 12.63 -18.03 21.10
CA PRO A 1181 13.10 -16.68 21.38
C PRO A 1181 12.06 -15.63 20.98
N MET A 1182 11.82 -14.65 21.86
CA MET A 1182 10.81 -13.61 21.69
C MET A 1182 11.36 -12.24 22.10
N VAL A 1183 11.17 -11.24 21.25
CA VAL A 1183 11.27 -9.82 21.62
C VAL A 1183 9.86 -9.30 21.79
N ARG A 1184 9.50 -8.90 23.01
CA ARG A 1184 8.13 -8.54 23.37
C ARG A 1184 8.04 -7.12 23.91
N VAL A 1185 7.00 -6.41 23.48
CA VAL A 1185 6.61 -5.10 24.03
C VAL A 1185 5.21 -5.23 24.64
N GLY A 1186 5.05 -4.75 25.86
CA GLY A 1186 3.80 -4.75 26.61
C GLY A 1186 3.40 -3.35 27.07
N PHE A 1187 2.10 -3.12 27.21
CA PHE A 1187 1.52 -1.89 27.74
C PHE A 1187 0.61 -2.25 28.90
N ASN A 1188 0.87 -1.67 30.06
CA ASN A 1188 0.27 -2.11 31.32
C ASN A 1188 -0.45 -0.93 31.97
N TYR A 1189 -1.62 -1.20 32.52
CA TYR A 1189 -2.26 -0.36 33.50
C TYR A 1189 -2.04 -0.95 34.89
N ARG A 1190 -1.61 -0.13 35.84
CA ARG A 1190 -1.37 -0.51 37.23
C ARG A 1190 -2.52 0.03 38.09
N PHE A 1191 -3.07 -0.81 38.97
CA PHE A 1191 -4.27 -0.53 39.77
C PHE A 1191 -3.94 -0.09 41.19
#